data_AF-A0A1B7NY74-F1
#
_entry.id   AF-A0A1B7NY74-F1
#
_cell.length_a   1.000
_cell.length_b   1.000
_cell.length_c   1.000
_cell.angle_alpha   90.00
_cell.angle_beta   90.00
_cell.angle_gamma   90.00
#
_symmetry.space_group_name_H-M   'P 1'
#
loop_
_entity.id
_entity.type
_entity.pdbx_description
1 polymer ?
#
loop_
_entity_poly.entity_id
_entity_poly.type
_entity_poly.pdbx_seq_one_letter_code
_entity_poly.pdbx_strand_id
1 'polypeptide(L)'
;MIAIGLEGSANKLGVGLILHPDDGFLPKDTAKHHRAWVVNLVKRALKEARVSVNDVDCICYTKGPGMGAPLQSVAVAARMLSLLWGKELVGVNHCVGPPVALLLQFSDQAADIEMGRYITGAPNPIVLYVSGGNTQVIAYSSQRYRIFGETLDIAVGNCLDRFARTLHISNDPAPGYNIEQLAKKGKKLIDLPYAGVTGGLLDLPSFNKYFPSINPLDPLIKNDPVAQSQRSSNQGITVAAYNLGCFLGAILTIFIGNPLGRRKTIFTGCITMSIGALLQCTAYDLPHFIVGRIVTGIGNGINTSTVPTWQSETAKSHDRGKLIMIEGALITGGITFSYWINYGFAWIGDQEVAWRFPLAFQITFAVIIFLSILNLPESPRWLVMQNRNEEAIDILEALNEKPRDDPTITAEFEAIQATVQEMSKGTYRSLFRMSEYREFHRVALAYVVQMYQQISGINLITYYAPQLYSQIGLVGSHLPKLLAACNGTEYFLASFIPIYIIEKVGRRPLMLFGAAGMSISMAVLAGANYRLTHLDDSRAGIAQAVFLFVFNTFFAIGWLGMTWLYPAEIVPLRIRAPTNALSTSANWIFNFMVVMITPVAFDSIGYKTYVIFAVINAFIFPTVYLFFPETRYRSLEEMDSIFKKSTNVFNAVTISIKEPYRYDKNGQLKPEYLEDAIRRKSTADHILPAMEHDSDTTPEPKD
;
A
#
# COMPACT_ATOMS: atom_id res chain seq x y z
N MET A 1 55.38 20.88 -34.94
CA MET A 1 55.07 20.15 -33.70
C MET A 1 54.50 18.80 -34.05
N ILE A 2 55.29 17.73 -33.92
CA ILE A 2 54.85 16.34 -34.07
C ILE A 2 54.74 15.74 -32.67
N ALA A 3 53.52 15.41 -32.24
CA ALA A 3 53.26 14.81 -30.95
C ALA A 3 52.89 13.33 -31.11
N ILE A 4 53.47 12.44 -30.30
CA ILE A 4 53.04 11.04 -30.25
C ILE A 4 51.98 10.86 -29.16
N GLY A 5 50.76 10.51 -29.56
CA GLY A 5 49.64 10.24 -28.67
C GLY A 5 49.56 8.77 -28.26
N LEU A 6 49.46 8.52 -26.95
CA LEU A 6 49.27 7.21 -26.35
C LEU A 6 47.88 7.15 -25.70
N GLU A 7 46.93 6.50 -26.37
CA GLU A 7 45.54 6.37 -25.90
C GLU A 7 45.30 5.02 -25.20
N GLY A 8 44.66 5.05 -24.03
CA GLY A 8 44.23 3.85 -23.31
C GLY A 8 42.79 3.94 -22.82
N SER A 9 41.88 3.15 -23.42
CA SER A 9 40.50 2.98 -22.97
C SER A 9 40.18 1.51 -22.72
N ALA A 10 38.91 1.16 -22.46
CA ALA A 10 38.49 -0.22 -22.22
C ALA A 10 38.69 -1.13 -23.45
N ASN A 11 38.46 -0.55 -24.64
CA ASN A 11 38.38 -1.30 -25.90
C ASN A 11 39.50 -0.90 -26.89
N LYS A 12 40.40 0.03 -26.53
CA LYS A 12 41.45 0.58 -27.42
C LYS A 12 42.79 0.79 -26.70
N LEU A 13 43.87 0.38 -27.37
CA LEU A 13 45.24 0.81 -27.12
C LEU A 13 45.74 1.56 -28.37
N GLY A 14 45.54 2.86 -28.41
CA GLY A 14 45.73 3.64 -29.63
C GLY A 14 47.19 4.06 -29.83
N VAL A 15 47.87 3.43 -30.80
CA VAL A 15 48.86 4.08 -31.68
C VAL A 15 48.69 3.51 -33.11
N GLY A 16 47.54 3.78 -33.75
CA GLY A 16 47.22 3.37 -35.13
C GLY A 16 46.76 1.92 -35.32
N LEU A 17 45.42 1.73 -35.44
CA LEU A 17 44.67 0.55 -35.94
C LEU A 17 44.90 -0.85 -35.29
N ILE A 18 43.80 -1.47 -34.82
CA ILE A 18 43.74 -2.76 -34.10
C ILE A 18 42.52 -3.61 -34.57
N LEU A 19 42.61 -4.94 -34.42
CA LEU A 19 41.55 -5.94 -34.65
C LEU A 19 40.99 -6.51 -33.32
N HIS A 20 39.74 -6.97 -33.28
CA HIS A 20 38.98 -7.27 -32.05
C HIS A 20 38.90 -8.76 -31.65
N PRO A 21 38.73 -9.05 -30.33
CA PRO A 21 38.05 -10.25 -29.81
C PRO A 21 36.81 -9.92 -28.92
N ASP A 22 35.95 -10.92 -28.66
CA ASP A 22 34.51 -10.70 -28.43
C ASP A 22 33.98 -10.58 -26.97
N ASP A 23 34.76 -10.94 -25.95
CA ASP A 23 34.27 -11.02 -24.55
C ASP A 23 34.40 -9.71 -23.73
N GLY A 24 33.74 -9.68 -22.55
CA GLY A 24 33.71 -8.51 -21.66
C GLY A 24 35.07 -8.15 -21.05
N PHE A 25 35.36 -6.85 -20.89
CA PHE A 25 36.67 -6.37 -20.49
C PHE A 25 36.85 -6.27 -18.97
N LEU A 26 37.64 -7.18 -18.39
CA LEU A 26 38.16 -7.03 -17.03
C LEU A 26 39.32 -6.01 -17.03
N PRO A 27 39.30 -4.93 -16.21
CA PRO A 27 40.33 -3.89 -16.22
C PRO A 27 41.76 -4.40 -16.04
N LYS A 28 41.92 -5.51 -15.30
CA LYS A 28 43.19 -6.19 -15.05
C LYS A 28 43.79 -6.81 -16.31
N ASP A 29 42.97 -7.38 -17.17
CA ASP A 29 43.42 -8.11 -18.35
C ASP A 29 43.59 -7.18 -19.56
N THR A 30 42.76 -6.15 -19.70
CA THR A 30 43.02 -5.00 -20.58
C THR A 30 44.37 -4.34 -20.25
N ALA A 31 44.69 -4.14 -18.95
CA ALA A 31 45.97 -3.58 -18.53
C ALA A 31 47.18 -4.49 -18.88
N LYS A 32 47.05 -5.82 -18.77
CA LYS A 32 48.09 -6.76 -19.24
C LYS A 32 48.30 -6.65 -20.76
N HIS A 33 47.21 -6.64 -21.53
CA HIS A 33 47.24 -6.46 -22.98
C HIS A 33 47.97 -5.16 -23.36
N HIS A 34 47.65 -4.06 -22.66
CA HIS A 34 48.27 -2.75 -22.91
C HIS A 34 49.80 -2.78 -22.73
N ARG A 35 50.28 -3.42 -21.66
CA ARG A 35 51.72 -3.57 -21.38
C ARG A 35 52.43 -4.45 -22.41
N ALA A 36 51.78 -5.52 -22.90
CA ALA A 36 52.36 -6.42 -23.88
C ALA A 36 52.56 -5.79 -25.27
N TRP A 37 51.65 -4.90 -25.69
CA TRP A 37 51.61 -4.39 -27.07
C TRP A 37 52.15 -2.97 -27.28
N VAL A 38 52.17 -2.12 -26.25
CA VAL A 38 52.48 -0.67 -26.40
C VAL A 38 53.81 -0.39 -27.11
N VAL A 39 54.88 -1.14 -26.80
CA VAL A 39 56.21 -0.93 -27.43
C VAL A 39 56.20 -1.28 -28.92
N ASN A 40 55.47 -2.34 -29.31
CA ASN A 40 55.38 -2.76 -30.70
C ASN A 40 54.52 -1.79 -31.52
N LEU A 41 53.43 -1.29 -30.96
CA LEU A 41 52.58 -0.26 -31.56
C LEU A 41 53.33 1.06 -31.79
N VAL A 42 54.07 1.55 -30.78
CA VAL A 42 54.89 2.77 -30.92
C VAL A 42 55.92 2.66 -32.04
N LYS A 43 56.64 1.53 -32.12
CA LYS A 43 57.60 1.27 -33.21
C LYS A 43 56.91 1.20 -34.57
N ARG A 44 55.73 0.58 -34.64
CA ARG A 44 54.94 0.43 -35.87
C ARG A 44 54.42 1.79 -36.35
N ALA A 45 53.88 2.61 -35.46
CA ALA A 45 53.35 3.92 -35.78
C ALA A 45 54.41 4.89 -36.31
N LEU A 46 55.60 4.94 -35.69
CA LEU A 46 56.73 5.72 -36.22
C LEU A 46 57.12 5.27 -37.64
N LYS A 47 57.13 3.95 -37.89
CA LYS A 47 57.43 3.38 -39.22
C LYS A 47 56.34 3.70 -40.25
N GLU A 48 55.07 3.61 -39.89
CA GLU A 48 53.94 3.92 -40.78
C GLU A 48 53.84 5.43 -41.09
N ALA A 49 54.09 6.29 -40.09
CA ALA A 49 54.17 7.73 -40.27
C ALA A 49 55.43 8.19 -41.02
N ARG A 50 56.46 7.34 -41.15
CA ARG A 50 57.80 7.65 -41.69
C ARG A 50 58.53 8.77 -40.91
N VAL A 51 58.35 8.78 -39.59
CA VAL A 51 58.88 9.79 -38.66
C VAL A 51 59.93 9.14 -37.74
N SER A 52 61.07 9.80 -37.52
CA SER A 52 62.08 9.32 -36.56
C SER A 52 61.78 9.82 -35.14
N VAL A 53 62.38 9.19 -34.13
CA VAL A 53 62.23 9.61 -32.73
C VAL A 53 62.71 11.05 -32.49
N ASN A 54 63.67 11.53 -33.27
CA ASN A 54 64.22 12.88 -33.14
C ASN A 54 63.20 13.95 -33.53
N ASP A 55 62.36 13.65 -34.53
CA ASP A 55 61.35 14.54 -35.12
C ASP A 55 60.11 14.71 -34.21
N VAL A 56 59.96 13.88 -33.17
CA VAL A 56 58.86 13.98 -32.20
C VAL A 56 59.18 15.06 -31.17
N ASP A 57 58.34 16.08 -31.04
CA ASP A 57 58.54 17.20 -30.12
C ASP A 57 58.11 16.87 -28.68
N CYS A 58 56.97 16.18 -28.52
CA CYS A 58 56.41 15.84 -27.22
C CYS A 58 55.63 14.51 -27.23
N ILE A 59 55.39 13.96 -26.04
CA ILE A 59 54.65 12.72 -25.81
C ILE A 59 53.36 13.05 -25.07
N CYS A 60 52.23 12.75 -25.69
CA CYS A 60 50.90 12.94 -25.13
C CYS A 60 50.35 11.61 -24.61
N TYR A 61 49.68 11.60 -23.45
CA TYR A 61 49.05 10.41 -22.88
C TYR A 61 47.68 10.68 -22.28
N THR A 62 46.77 9.71 -22.32
CA THR A 62 45.46 9.83 -21.66
C THR A 62 45.62 9.89 -20.14
N LYS A 63 45.29 11.04 -19.54
CA LYS A 63 45.29 11.29 -18.10
C LYS A 63 43.98 10.87 -17.41
N GLY A 64 42.89 10.76 -18.17
CA GLY A 64 41.55 10.37 -17.73
C GLY A 64 40.45 11.19 -18.43
N PRO A 65 39.16 10.94 -18.16
CA PRO A 65 38.63 9.82 -17.39
C PRO A 65 38.78 8.48 -18.13
N GLY A 66 38.48 7.38 -17.45
CA GLY A 66 38.62 6.01 -17.97
C GLY A 66 39.06 5.02 -16.89
N MET A 67 39.17 3.74 -17.26
CA MET A 67 39.49 2.68 -16.29
C MET A 67 40.93 2.82 -15.77
N GLY A 68 41.10 2.85 -14.45
CA GLY A 68 42.37 3.17 -13.80
C GLY A 68 43.55 2.26 -14.18
N ALA A 69 43.34 0.94 -14.28
CA ALA A 69 44.43 0.00 -14.58
C ALA A 69 44.98 0.11 -16.03
N PRO A 70 44.13 0.26 -17.08
CA PRO A 70 44.56 0.67 -18.41
C PRO A 70 45.26 2.04 -18.43
N LEU A 71 44.67 3.08 -17.83
CA LEU A 71 45.24 4.44 -17.80
C LEU A 71 46.63 4.45 -17.15
N GLN A 72 46.79 3.79 -16.00
CA GLN A 72 48.07 3.66 -15.30
C GLN A 72 49.12 2.96 -16.18
N SER A 73 48.72 1.94 -16.93
CA SER A 73 49.63 1.19 -17.79
C SER A 73 50.12 2.03 -18.98
N VAL A 74 49.25 2.87 -19.55
CA VAL A 74 49.61 3.80 -20.62
C VAL A 74 50.44 4.99 -20.10
N ALA A 75 50.09 5.55 -18.94
CA ALA A 75 50.86 6.62 -18.30
C ALA A 75 52.30 6.19 -17.94
N VAL A 76 52.48 4.94 -17.48
CA VAL A 76 53.81 4.36 -17.22
C VAL A 76 54.61 4.22 -18.52
N ALA A 77 54.00 3.73 -19.60
CA ALA A 77 54.66 3.62 -20.90
C ALA A 77 55.04 4.98 -21.50
N ALA A 78 54.15 5.98 -21.41
CA ALA A 78 54.40 7.34 -21.88
C ALA A 78 55.53 8.01 -21.08
N ARG A 79 55.54 7.86 -19.75
CA ARG A 79 56.61 8.36 -18.88
C ARG A 79 57.95 7.68 -19.18
N MET A 80 57.96 6.38 -19.45
CA MET A 80 59.16 5.64 -19.86
C MET A 80 59.73 6.20 -21.17
N LEU A 81 58.88 6.42 -22.18
CA LEU A 81 59.31 6.97 -23.48
C LEU A 81 59.79 8.43 -23.35
N SER A 82 59.13 9.25 -22.52
CA SER A 82 59.52 10.64 -22.26
C SER A 82 60.92 10.73 -21.66
N LEU A 83 61.21 9.87 -20.67
CA LEU A 83 62.55 9.77 -20.06
C LEU A 83 63.59 9.18 -21.02
N LEU A 84 63.22 8.18 -21.83
CA LEU A 84 64.13 7.52 -22.77
C LEU A 84 64.52 8.41 -23.96
N TRP A 85 63.62 9.29 -24.40
CA TRP A 85 63.81 10.16 -25.58
C TRP A 85 64.06 11.63 -25.23
N GLY A 86 64.05 11.99 -23.94
CA GLY A 86 64.25 13.37 -23.49
C GLY A 86 63.16 14.34 -23.95
N LYS A 87 61.92 13.86 -24.10
CA LYS A 87 60.79 14.64 -24.65
C LYS A 87 59.77 14.97 -23.56
N GLU A 88 59.13 16.15 -23.67
CA GLU A 88 58.13 16.60 -22.70
C GLU A 88 56.90 15.68 -22.66
N LEU A 89 56.35 15.45 -21.46
CA LEU A 89 55.20 14.58 -21.23
C LEU A 89 53.93 15.40 -20.95
N VAL A 90 52.96 15.36 -21.85
CA VAL A 90 51.70 16.12 -21.77
C VAL A 90 50.54 15.18 -21.44
N GLY A 91 49.81 15.48 -20.37
CA GLY A 91 48.62 14.72 -19.97
C GLY A 91 47.35 15.27 -20.62
N VAL A 92 46.71 14.48 -21.47
CA VAL A 92 45.50 14.84 -22.25
C VAL A 92 44.26 14.21 -21.60
N ASN A 93 43.17 14.97 -21.49
CA ASN A 93 41.88 14.44 -21.04
C ASN A 93 41.17 13.73 -22.22
N HIS A 94 40.54 12.57 -22.02
CA HIS A 94 39.93 11.79 -23.10
C HIS A 94 38.67 12.44 -23.69
N CYS A 95 37.89 13.17 -22.88
CA CYS A 95 36.64 13.83 -23.28
C CYS A 95 36.83 15.10 -24.16
N VAL A 96 37.99 15.24 -24.83
CA VAL A 96 38.59 16.54 -25.18
C VAL A 96 39.30 16.54 -26.55
N GLY A 97 38.78 15.83 -27.56
CA GLY A 97 39.30 15.93 -28.94
C GLY A 97 38.64 14.94 -29.91
N PRO A 98 39.02 14.89 -31.21
CA PRO A 98 40.19 15.52 -31.88
C PRO A 98 39.77 16.24 -33.22
N PRO A 99 40.62 16.52 -34.26
CA PRO A 99 42.07 16.32 -34.42
C PRO A 99 42.89 17.50 -35.03
N VAL A 100 44.22 17.44 -34.86
CA VAL A 100 45.27 18.24 -35.54
C VAL A 100 45.24 19.77 -35.35
N ALA A 101 46.09 20.22 -34.41
CA ALA A 101 46.78 21.52 -34.36
C ALA A 101 45.98 22.84 -34.44
N LEU A 102 46.05 23.65 -33.37
CA LEU A 102 46.67 24.98 -33.40
C LEU A 102 46.96 25.52 -31.98
N LEU A 103 48.09 26.21 -31.82
CA LEU A 103 48.42 27.28 -30.85
C LEU A 103 47.96 27.19 -29.36
N LEU A 104 48.98 27.10 -28.49
CA LEU A 104 49.19 27.88 -27.26
C LEU A 104 47.99 28.44 -26.46
N GLN A 105 47.92 27.98 -25.20
CA GLN A 105 47.18 28.53 -24.06
C GLN A 105 45.64 28.35 -24.04
N PHE A 106 45.14 27.98 -22.85
CA PHE A 106 43.73 27.81 -22.44
C PHE A 106 42.95 26.59 -22.96
N SER A 107 42.93 25.56 -22.10
CA SER A 107 41.73 24.75 -21.78
C SER A 107 40.78 24.38 -22.92
N ASP A 108 41.16 23.42 -23.76
CA ASP A 108 40.18 22.63 -24.49
C ASP A 108 39.36 21.75 -23.52
N GLN A 109 38.02 21.77 -23.68
CA GLN A 109 37.10 20.60 -23.61
C GLN A 109 35.96 20.89 -24.60
N ALA A 110 36.32 20.93 -25.88
CA ALA A 110 35.54 21.62 -26.92
C ALA A 110 34.75 20.69 -27.87
N ALA A 111 34.49 19.44 -27.49
CA ALA A 111 33.67 18.51 -28.29
C ALA A 111 32.20 18.50 -27.83
N ASP A 112 31.89 17.81 -26.72
CA ASP A 112 30.50 17.50 -26.37
C ASP A 112 29.70 18.70 -25.84
N ILE A 113 30.35 19.62 -25.10
CA ILE A 113 29.69 20.86 -24.63
C ILE A 113 29.56 21.89 -25.75
N GLU A 114 30.48 21.96 -26.71
CA GLU A 114 30.31 22.81 -27.90
C GLU A 114 29.27 22.23 -28.86
N MET A 115 29.22 20.90 -29.02
CA MET A 115 28.12 20.24 -29.71
C MET A 115 26.78 20.51 -28.99
N GLY A 116 26.78 20.51 -27.65
CA GLY A 116 25.65 20.97 -26.84
C GLY A 116 25.26 22.44 -27.12
N ARG A 117 26.24 23.36 -27.15
CA ARG A 117 26.03 24.80 -27.48
C ARG A 117 25.45 24.96 -28.88
N TYR A 118 25.99 24.24 -29.85
CA TYR A 118 25.58 24.26 -31.25
C TYR A 118 24.16 23.68 -31.47
N ILE A 119 23.84 22.54 -30.85
CA ILE A 119 22.54 21.88 -30.99
C ILE A 119 21.43 22.63 -30.22
N THR A 120 21.73 23.13 -29.02
CA THR A 120 20.70 23.73 -28.14
C THR A 120 20.63 25.26 -28.19
N GLY A 121 21.64 25.93 -28.76
CA GLY A 121 21.81 27.38 -28.69
C GLY A 121 22.13 27.92 -27.29
N ALA A 122 22.23 27.07 -26.26
CA ALA A 122 22.45 27.50 -24.89
C ALA A 122 23.93 27.88 -24.66
N PRO A 123 24.25 29.03 -24.05
CA PRO A 123 25.64 29.46 -23.87
C PRO A 123 26.43 28.63 -22.85
N ASN A 124 25.76 27.96 -21.91
CA ASN A 124 26.39 27.03 -20.95
C ASN A 124 25.47 25.81 -20.75
N PRO A 125 25.48 24.84 -21.68
CA PRO A 125 24.63 23.66 -21.57
C PRO A 125 25.12 22.76 -20.44
N ILE A 126 24.15 22.10 -19.79
CA ILE A 126 24.41 20.94 -18.92
C ILE A 126 24.31 19.72 -19.83
N VAL A 127 25.38 18.94 -19.91
CA VAL A 127 25.50 17.78 -20.80
C VAL A 127 25.61 16.50 -19.98
N LEU A 128 24.78 15.52 -20.30
CA LEU A 128 24.92 14.15 -19.81
C LEU A 128 25.96 13.42 -20.68
N TYR A 129 27.18 13.31 -20.17
CA TYR A 129 28.26 12.54 -20.79
C TYR A 129 28.08 11.05 -20.49
N VAL A 130 28.11 10.22 -21.54
CA VAL A 130 27.96 8.75 -21.45
C VAL A 130 29.06 8.10 -22.29
N SER A 131 30.02 7.43 -21.66
CA SER A 131 31.15 6.80 -22.36
C SER A 131 31.62 5.56 -21.60
N GLY A 132 31.35 4.38 -22.14
CA GLY A 132 31.78 3.09 -21.60
C GLY A 132 31.62 2.97 -20.09
N GLY A 133 32.73 3.10 -19.36
CA GLY A 133 32.79 3.01 -17.89
C GLY A 133 32.37 4.25 -17.09
N ASN A 134 32.02 5.37 -17.71
CA ASN A 134 31.63 6.62 -17.04
C ASN A 134 30.27 7.14 -17.53
N THR A 135 29.44 7.60 -16.60
CA THR A 135 28.26 8.44 -16.89
C THR A 135 28.26 9.61 -15.93
N GLN A 136 28.32 10.83 -16.47
CA GLN A 136 28.59 12.05 -15.71
C GLN A 136 27.72 13.20 -16.21
N VAL A 137 27.17 14.00 -15.30
CA VAL A 137 26.51 15.27 -15.63
C VAL A 137 27.57 16.37 -15.55
N ILE A 138 27.93 16.95 -16.69
CA ILE A 138 29.00 17.95 -16.82
C ILE A 138 28.39 19.28 -17.26
N ALA A 139 28.78 20.39 -16.64
CA ALA A 139 28.46 21.72 -17.15
C ALA A 139 29.63 22.69 -17.00
N TYR A 140 29.62 23.73 -17.85
CA TYR A 140 30.61 24.81 -17.79
C TYR A 140 30.15 25.91 -16.83
N SER A 141 30.95 26.20 -15.80
CA SER A 141 30.64 27.17 -14.76
C SER A 141 31.91 27.83 -14.21
N SER A 142 31.93 29.17 -14.12
CA SER A 142 33.08 29.94 -13.62
C SER A 142 34.38 29.68 -14.40
N GLN A 143 34.31 29.66 -15.74
CA GLN A 143 35.41 29.32 -16.66
C GLN A 143 36.03 27.92 -16.43
N ARG A 144 35.32 27.01 -15.75
CA ARG A 144 35.77 25.64 -15.47
C ARG A 144 34.66 24.64 -15.74
N TYR A 145 35.05 23.45 -16.13
CA TYR A 145 34.14 22.32 -16.26
C TYR A 145 33.92 21.69 -14.88
N ARG A 146 32.66 21.49 -14.51
CA ARG A 146 32.27 20.87 -13.24
C ARG A 146 31.42 19.64 -13.52
N ILE A 147 31.77 18.54 -12.86
CA ILE A 147 30.92 17.36 -12.76
C ILE A 147 29.94 17.62 -11.60
N PHE A 148 28.64 17.58 -11.88
CA PHE A 148 27.56 17.78 -10.91
C PHE A 148 27.03 16.47 -10.33
N GLY A 149 27.29 15.35 -11.01
CA GLY A 149 26.97 14.00 -10.54
C GLY A 149 27.62 12.96 -11.44
N GLU A 150 27.95 11.80 -10.89
CA GLU A 150 28.52 10.67 -11.60
C GLU A 150 27.99 9.33 -11.08
N THR A 151 27.99 8.31 -11.94
CA THR A 151 27.59 6.94 -11.57
C THR A 151 28.67 6.25 -10.74
N LEU A 152 28.31 5.74 -9.56
CA LEU A 152 29.19 4.96 -8.68
C LEU A 152 29.42 3.50 -9.18
N ASP A 153 28.43 2.93 -9.89
CA ASP A 153 28.42 1.52 -10.30
C ASP A 153 28.59 1.36 -11.83
N ILE A 154 27.71 0.59 -12.50
CA ILE A 154 27.75 0.37 -13.95
C ILE A 154 27.21 1.62 -14.67
N ALA A 155 28.10 2.30 -15.39
CA ALA A 155 27.75 3.40 -16.28
C ALA A 155 26.80 2.98 -17.42
N VAL A 156 25.95 3.91 -17.86
CA VAL A 156 24.94 3.69 -18.91
C VAL A 156 25.59 3.31 -20.24
N GLY A 157 26.81 3.79 -20.52
CA GLY A 157 27.59 3.41 -21.69
C GLY A 157 27.84 1.90 -21.77
N ASN A 158 28.31 1.31 -20.66
CA ASN A 158 28.57 -0.13 -20.57
C ASN A 158 27.27 -0.97 -20.72
N CYS A 159 26.13 -0.44 -20.30
CA CYS A 159 24.82 -1.06 -20.55
C CYS A 159 24.48 -1.08 -22.05
N LEU A 160 24.64 0.06 -22.75
CA LEU A 160 24.43 0.17 -24.19
C LEU A 160 25.42 -0.68 -24.99
N ASP A 161 26.71 -0.66 -24.63
CA ASP A 161 27.76 -1.49 -25.24
C ASP A 161 27.45 -2.99 -25.11
N ARG A 162 26.95 -3.41 -23.95
CA ARG A 162 26.54 -4.80 -23.70
C ARG A 162 25.27 -5.16 -24.48
N PHE A 163 24.29 -4.27 -24.53
CA PHE A 163 23.05 -4.47 -25.27
C PHE A 163 23.29 -4.57 -26.78
N ALA A 164 24.09 -3.66 -27.35
CA ALA A 164 24.52 -3.74 -28.75
C ALA A 164 25.20 -5.08 -29.04
N ARG A 165 26.16 -5.49 -28.20
CA ARG A 165 26.87 -6.76 -28.33
C ARG A 165 25.96 -7.98 -28.28
N THR A 166 25.04 -8.05 -27.31
CA THR A 166 24.07 -9.16 -27.17
C THR A 166 23.14 -9.28 -28.38
N LEU A 167 22.85 -8.17 -29.07
CA LEU A 167 22.04 -8.14 -30.28
C LEU A 167 22.85 -8.13 -31.58
N HIS A 168 24.18 -8.31 -31.51
CA HIS A 168 25.11 -8.26 -32.65
C HIS A 168 25.00 -6.96 -33.48
N ILE A 169 24.68 -5.84 -32.83
CA ILE A 169 24.61 -4.50 -33.42
C ILE A 169 26.05 -3.95 -33.56
N SER A 170 26.34 -3.32 -34.70
CA SER A 170 27.67 -2.73 -34.97
C SER A 170 28.07 -1.68 -33.92
N ASN A 171 29.35 -1.68 -33.55
CA ASN A 171 29.96 -0.64 -32.71
C ASN A 171 30.44 0.59 -33.50
N ASP A 172 30.47 0.53 -34.84
CA ASP A 172 30.95 1.61 -35.70
C ASP A 172 29.76 2.39 -36.31
N PRO A 173 29.68 3.74 -36.20
CA PRO A 173 30.63 4.64 -35.54
C PRO A 173 30.50 4.67 -34.00
N ALA A 174 29.34 4.31 -33.46
CA ALA A 174 29.12 4.10 -32.02
C ALA A 174 27.94 3.14 -31.76
N PRO A 175 28.04 2.23 -30.76
CA PRO A 175 26.95 1.29 -30.45
C PRO A 175 25.65 1.99 -30.04
N GLY A 176 25.72 3.02 -29.18
CA GLY A 176 24.54 3.80 -28.77
C GLY A 176 23.80 4.45 -29.93
N TYR A 177 24.54 5.02 -30.90
CA TYR A 177 23.96 5.57 -32.12
C TYR A 177 23.29 4.49 -32.97
N ASN A 178 23.93 3.33 -33.15
CA ASN A 178 23.35 2.24 -33.94
C ASN A 178 22.12 1.61 -33.27
N ILE A 179 22.10 1.50 -31.94
CA ILE A 179 20.89 1.15 -31.17
C ILE A 179 19.78 2.16 -31.46
N GLU A 180 20.06 3.46 -31.40
CA GLU A 180 19.07 4.51 -31.67
C GLU A 180 18.53 4.45 -33.12
N GLN A 181 19.39 4.26 -34.12
CA GLN A 181 19.01 4.16 -35.53
C GLN A 181 18.21 2.89 -35.84
N LEU A 182 18.46 1.79 -35.12
CA LEU A 182 17.64 0.57 -35.20
C LEU A 182 16.32 0.72 -34.45
N ALA A 183 16.32 1.36 -33.28
CA ALA A 183 15.11 1.68 -32.52
C ALA A 183 14.15 2.58 -33.31
N LYS A 184 14.65 3.61 -34.01
CA LYS A 184 13.87 4.46 -34.94
C LYS A 184 13.20 3.68 -36.08
N LYS A 185 13.71 2.50 -36.44
CA LYS A 185 13.13 1.59 -37.44
C LYS A 185 12.29 0.47 -36.82
N GLY A 186 12.33 0.33 -35.49
CA GLY A 186 11.62 -0.67 -34.72
C GLY A 186 10.12 -0.37 -34.66
N LYS A 187 9.32 -1.16 -35.39
CA LYS A 187 7.85 -1.06 -35.35
C LYS A 187 7.22 -1.78 -34.15
N LYS A 188 8.02 -2.50 -33.35
CA LYS A 188 7.58 -3.31 -32.22
C LYS A 188 8.32 -2.85 -30.97
N LEU A 189 7.70 -1.91 -30.26
CA LEU A 189 8.13 -1.53 -28.92
C LEU A 189 7.86 -2.70 -27.96
N ILE A 190 8.80 -2.95 -27.05
CA ILE A 190 8.69 -3.97 -26.00
C ILE A 190 8.61 -3.22 -24.68
N ASP A 191 7.44 -3.26 -24.04
CA ASP A 191 7.25 -2.71 -22.71
C ASP A 191 8.02 -3.54 -21.67
N LEU A 192 8.68 -2.85 -20.73
CA LEU A 192 9.34 -3.47 -19.57
C LEU A 192 8.35 -3.49 -18.38
N PRO A 193 8.07 -4.64 -17.72
CA PRO A 193 7.00 -4.78 -16.73
C PRO A 193 7.31 -4.28 -15.29
N TYR A 194 6.28 -3.70 -14.61
CA TYR A 194 6.28 -3.06 -13.25
C TYR A 194 4.83 -2.93 -12.65
N ALA A 195 4.48 -2.78 -11.35
CA ALA A 195 5.15 -2.95 -10.02
C ALA A 195 4.30 -2.49 -8.76
N GLY A 196 4.14 -3.30 -7.67
CA GLY A 196 3.73 -2.94 -6.25
C GLY A 196 2.88 -3.86 -5.28
N VAL A 197 3.44 -4.47 -4.21
CA VAL A 197 2.78 -4.91 -2.91
C VAL A 197 2.13 -6.31 -2.76
N THR A 198 1.07 -6.59 -3.49
CA THR A 198 0.76 -7.92 -4.01
C THR A 198 0.23 -7.64 -5.39
N GLY A 199 -0.70 -6.68 -5.51
CA GLY A 199 -0.87 -5.76 -6.66
C GLY A 199 0.19 -5.96 -7.73
N GLY A 200 1.38 -5.40 -7.55
CA GLY A 200 2.61 -5.84 -8.21
C GLY A 200 3.74 -6.31 -7.28
N LEU A 201 3.50 -7.24 -6.36
CA LEU A 201 4.39 -8.40 -6.40
C LEU A 201 4.05 -9.21 -7.66
N LEU A 202 2.77 -9.29 -8.08
CA LEU A 202 2.30 -9.89 -9.35
C LEU A 202 2.97 -9.29 -10.61
N ASP A 203 3.71 -8.19 -10.50
CA ASP A 203 4.44 -7.54 -11.58
C ASP A 203 5.98 -7.58 -11.38
N LEU A 204 6.48 -8.01 -10.20
CA LEU A 204 7.92 -8.12 -9.95
C LEU A 204 8.52 -9.30 -10.74
N PRO A 205 9.66 -9.12 -11.44
CA PRO A 205 10.36 -10.22 -12.09
C PRO A 205 10.66 -11.37 -11.13
N SER A 206 11.12 -11.05 -9.91
CA SER A 206 11.43 -12.03 -8.86
C SER A 206 10.25 -12.88 -8.37
N PHE A 207 9.01 -12.40 -8.57
CA PHE A 207 7.78 -13.08 -8.13
C PHE A 207 7.14 -13.84 -9.29
N ASN A 208 7.05 -13.20 -10.47
CA ASN A 208 6.58 -13.85 -11.70
C ASN A 208 7.46 -15.02 -12.15
N LYS A 209 8.74 -15.05 -11.73
CA LYS A 209 9.63 -16.22 -11.82
C LYS A 209 9.03 -17.49 -11.20
N TYR A 210 8.33 -17.38 -10.07
CA TYR A 210 7.70 -18.50 -9.35
C TYR A 210 6.23 -18.68 -9.71
N PHE A 211 5.56 -17.59 -10.05
CA PHE A 211 4.14 -17.57 -10.35
C PHE A 211 3.91 -16.97 -11.75
N PRO A 212 4.28 -17.65 -12.85
CA PRO A 212 4.06 -17.10 -14.20
C PRO A 212 2.56 -17.08 -14.59
N SER A 213 1.76 -17.99 -14.03
CA SER A 213 0.35 -18.19 -14.35
C SER A 213 -0.61 -17.10 -13.84
N ILE A 214 -0.11 -16.06 -13.17
CA ILE A 214 -0.87 -14.90 -12.67
C ILE A 214 -0.55 -13.59 -13.40
N ASN A 215 0.39 -13.60 -14.36
CA ASN A 215 0.79 -12.40 -15.11
C ASN A 215 0.04 -12.35 -16.46
N PRO A 216 -1.04 -11.56 -16.61
CA PRO A 216 -1.75 -11.39 -17.88
C PRO A 216 -0.96 -10.57 -18.90
N LEU A 217 0.05 -9.81 -18.48
CA LEU A 217 0.88 -8.94 -19.32
C LEU A 217 2.11 -9.67 -19.91
N ASP A 218 2.21 -10.98 -19.75
CA ASP A 218 3.29 -11.79 -20.31
C ASP A 218 3.30 -11.71 -21.86
N PRO A 219 4.41 -11.25 -22.48
CA PRO A 219 4.52 -11.11 -23.93
C PRO A 219 4.21 -12.39 -24.73
N LEU A 220 4.39 -13.57 -24.14
CA LEU A 220 4.12 -14.85 -24.78
C LEU A 220 2.63 -15.10 -25.04
N ILE A 221 1.74 -14.51 -24.24
CA ILE A 221 0.28 -14.68 -24.36
C ILE A 221 -0.42 -13.42 -24.90
N LYS A 222 0.32 -12.40 -25.37
CA LYS A 222 -0.26 -11.13 -25.84
C LYS A 222 -1.30 -11.29 -26.98
N ASN A 223 -1.27 -12.41 -27.69
CA ASN A 223 -2.20 -12.74 -28.78
C ASN A 223 -3.22 -13.85 -28.43
N ASP A 224 -3.28 -14.30 -27.16
CA ASP A 224 -4.22 -15.32 -26.69
C ASP A 224 -5.17 -14.73 -25.62
N PRO A 225 -6.40 -14.31 -26.01
CA PRO A 225 -7.38 -13.75 -25.08
C PRO A 225 -7.86 -14.74 -24.02
N VAL A 226 -7.84 -16.05 -24.30
CA VAL A 226 -8.28 -17.09 -23.36
C VAL A 226 -7.22 -17.25 -22.27
N ALA A 227 -5.94 -17.29 -22.65
CA ALA A 227 -4.84 -17.30 -21.69
C ALA A 227 -4.80 -16.01 -20.85
N GLN A 228 -5.03 -14.83 -21.43
CA GLN A 228 -5.11 -13.56 -20.70
C GLN A 228 -6.22 -13.60 -19.64
N SER A 229 -7.45 -13.92 -20.04
CA SER A 229 -8.61 -14.03 -19.13
C SER A 229 -8.38 -15.04 -18.00
N GLN A 230 -7.75 -16.19 -18.30
CA GLN A 230 -7.39 -17.18 -17.29
C GLN A 230 -6.35 -16.65 -16.31
N ARG A 231 -5.32 -15.92 -16.77
CA ARG A 231 -4.30 -15.34 -15.89
C ARG A 231 -4.82 -14.15 -15.08
N SER A 232 -5.69 -13.31 -15.65
CA SER A 232 -6.45 -12.28 -14.92
C SER A 232 -7.30 -12.90 -13.81
N SER A 233 -7.94 -14.05 -14.06
CA SER A 233 -8.69 -14.80 -13.05
C SER A 233 -7.78 -15.41 -11.97
N ASN A 234 -6.63 -15.96 -12.36
CA ASN A 234 -5.62 -16.47 -11.41
C ASN A 234 -5.05 -15.34 -10.53
N GLN A 235 -4.84 -14.15 -11.10
CA GLN A 235 -4.43 -12.96 -10.37
C GLN A 235 -5.50 -12.55 -9.34
N GLY A 236 -6.76 -12.48 -9.78
CA GLY A 236 -7.92 -12.18 -8.93
C GLY A 236 -8.02 -13.12 -7.73
N ILE A 237 -7.98 -14.44 -7.92
CA ILE A 237 -8.06 -15.41 -6.80
C ILE A 237 -6.82 -15.35 -5.90
N THR A 238 -5.63 -15.08 -6.44
CA THR A 238 -4.38 -14.97 -5.64
C THR A 238 -4.45 -13.82 -4.64
N VAL A 239 -5.02 -12.67 -5.05
CA VAL A 239 -5.27 -11.56 -4.14
C VAL A 239 -6.50 -11.83 -3.27
N ALA A 240 -7.60 -12.30 -3.82
CA ALA A 240 -8.87 -12.46 -3.10
C ALA A 240 -8.87 -13.60 -2.05
N ALA A 241 -8.09 -14.68 -2.22
CA ALA A 241 -8.10 -15.85 -1.33
C ALA A 241 -7.86 -15.53 0.15
N TYR A 242 -7.12 -14.45 0.45
CA TYR A 242 -6.95 -13.93 1.81
C TYR A 242 -8.29 -13.47 2.44
N ASN A 243 -9.14 -12.80 1.66
CA ASN A 243 -10.45 -12.33 2.12
C ASN A 243 -11.41 -13.50 2.38
N LEU A 244 -11.33 -14.57 1.58
CA LEU A 244 -12.05 -15.81 1.84
C LEU A 244 -11.59 -16.48 3.15
N GLY A 245 -10.27 -16.46 3.42
CA GLY A 245 -9.74 -16.85 4.72
C GLY A 245 -10.30 -16.00 5.86
N CYS A 246 -10.34 -14.67 5.71
CA CYS A 246 -10.89 -13.76 6.72
C CYS A 246 -12.38 -14.00 6.99
N PHE A 247 -13.17 -14.28 5.95
CA PHE A 247 -14.58 -14.67 6.07
C PHE A 247 -14.75 -15.94 6.91
N LEU A 248 -13.96 -16.98 6.61
CA LEU A 248 -13.97 -18.24 7.37
C LEU A 248 -13.53 -18.01 8.83
N GLY A 249 -12.48 -17.21 9.06
CA GLY A 249 -12.02 -16.84 10.40
C GLY A 249 -13.08 -16.12 11.23
N ALA A 250 -13.78 -15.15 10.64
CA ALA A 250 -14.85 -14.41 11.30
C ALA A 250 -16.05 -15.30 11.68
N ILE A 251 -16.42 -16.27 10.83
CA ILE A 251 -17.45 -17.26 11.14
C ILE A 251 -16.99 -18.20 12.26
N LEU A 252 -15.74 -18.68 12.22
CA LEU A 252 -15.20 -19.54 13.28
C LEU A 252 -15.22 -18.86 14.65
N THR A 253 -14.95 -17.55 14.73
CA THR A 253 -15.03 -16.76 15.98
C THR A 253 -16.40 -16.82 16.66
N ILE A 254 -17.50 -17.01 15.93
CA ILE A 254 -18.85 -17.18 16.52
C ILE A 254 -18.88 -18.41 17.45
N PHE A 255 -18.19 -19.48 17.06
CA PHE A 255 -18.17 -20.75 17.78
C PHE A 255 -17.02 -20.82 18.81
N ILE A 256 -15.83 -20.33 18.47
CA ILE A 256 -14.64 -20.45 19.34
C ILE A 256 -14.43 -19.26 20.30
N GLY A 257 -14.96 -18.08 19.98
CA GLY A 257 -14.66 -16.83 20.70
C GLY A 257 -15.30 -16.71 22.09
N ASN A 258 -16.41 -17.42 22.33
CA ASN A 258 -17.06 -17.47 23.64
C ASN A 258 -16.47 -18.55 24.57
N PRO A 259 -16.14 -19.78 24.12
CA PRO A 259 -15.43 -20.76 24.96
C PRO A 259 -14.00 -20.35 25.33
N LEU A 260 -13.24 -19.73 24.42
CA LEU A 260 -11.83 -19.42 24.65
C LEU A 260 -11.60 -18.13 25.46
N GLY A 261 -12.50 -17.15 25.42
CA GLY A 261 -12.26 -15.79 25.90
C GLY A 261 -11.48 -14.95 24.89
N ARG A 262 -11.46 -13.63 25.09
CA ARG A 262 -10.99 -12.70 24.05
C ARG A 262 -9.49 -12.78 23.88
N ARG A 263 -8.71 -12.81 24.97
CA ARG A 263 -7.25 -12.86 24.91
C ARG A 263 -6.73 -14.11 24.20
N LYS A 264 -7.29 -15.29 24.55
CA LYS A 264 -6.88 -16.57 23.93
C LYS A 264 -7.29 -16.64 22.45
N THR A 265 -8.42 -16.05 22.08
CA THR A 265 -8.86 -15.98 20.67
C THR A 265 -7.97 -15.06 19.83
N ILE A 266 -7.56 -13.90 20.36
CA ILE A 266 -6.58 -13.02 19.69
C ILE A 266 -5.21 -13.73 19.58
N PHE A 267 -4.78 -14.43 20.62
CA PHE A 267 -3.54 -15.21 20.63
C PHE A 267 -3.52 -16.32 19.57
N THR A 268 -4.58 -17.12 19.45
CA THR A 268 -4.67 -18.16 18.40
C THR A 268 -4.74 -17.54 17.00
N GLY A 269 -5.50 -16.43 16.82
CA GLY A 269 -5.54 -15.70 15.57
C GLY A 269 -4.15 -15.21 15.10
N CYS A 270 -3.33 -14.67 16.02
CA CYS A 270 -1.96 -14.25 15.72
C CYS A 270 -1.03 -15.42 15.35
N ILE A 271 -1.17 -16.58 15.99
CA ILE A 271 -0.42 -17.80 15.63
C ILE A 271 -0.80 -18.27 14.23
N THR A 272 -2.10 -18.42 13.94
CA THR A 272 -2.60 -18.83 12.62
C THR A 272 -2.16 -17.84 11.53
N MET A 273 -2.21 -16.54 11.80
CA MET A 273 -1.74 -15.50 10.88
C MET A 273 -0.23 -15.63 10.59
N SER A 274 0.58 -15.88 11.63
CA SER A 274 2.04 -16.05 11.49
C SER A 274 2.41 -17.30 10.69
N ILE A 275 1.71 -18.41 10.89
CA ILE A 275 1.89 -19.65 10.11
C ILE A 275 1.56 -19.41 8.63
N GLY A 276 0.43 -18.74 8.34
CA GLY A 276 0.06 -18.41 6.97
C GLY A 276 1.05 -17.45 6.29
N ALA A 277 1.58 -16.47 7.02
CA ALA A 277 2.61 -15.57 6.53
C ALA A 277 3.91 -16.34 6.20
N LEU A 278 4.33 -17.28 7.05
CA LEU A 278 5.48 -18.13 6.79
C LEU A 278 5.30 -18.98 5.51
N LEU A 279 4.12 -19.58 5.31
CA LEU A 279 3.78 -20.33 4.09
C LEU A 279 3.83 -19.46 2.82
N GLN A 280 3.32 -18.22 2.88
CA GLN A 280 3.47 -17.27 1.76
C GLN A 280 4.94 -16.98 1.45
N CYS A 281 5.78 -16.81 2.48
CA CYS A 281 7.19 -16.45 2.32
C CYS A 281 8.06 -17.60 1.82
N THR A 282 7.67 -18.86 2.05
CA THR A 282 8.37 -20.07 1.59
C THR A 282 7.75 -20.68 0.34
N ALA A 283 6.77 -20.02 -0.28
CA ALA A 283 6.12 -20.51 -1.49
C ALA A 283 7.08 -20.56 -2.70
N TYR A 284 6.85 -21.56 -3.54
CA TYR A 284 7.49 -21.79 -4.85
C TYR A 284 6.46 -22.04 -5.96
N ASP A 285 5.29 -22.60 -5.61
CA ASP A 285 4.18 -22.89 -6.51
C ASP A 285 2.92 -22.11 -6.13
N LEU A 286 2.10 -21.75 -7.12
CA LEU A 286 0.90 -20.93 -6.91
C LEU A 286 -0.10 -21.51 -5.88
N PRO A 287 -0.41 -22.82 -5.87
CA PRO A 287 -1.32 -23.39 -4.87
C PRO A 287 -0.79 -23.27 -3.44
N HIS A 288 0.53 -23.42 -3.22
CA HIS A 288 1.15 -23.24 -1.91
C HIS A 288 0.99 -21.78 -1.45
N PHE A 289 1.23 -20.80 -2.33
CA PHE A 289 1.00 -19.39 -2.03
C PHE A 289 -0.47 -19.11 -1.66
N ILE A 290 -1.43 -19.64 -2.44
CA ILE A 290 -2.88 -19.49 -2.18
C ILE A 290 -3.28 -20.10 -0.83
N VAL A 291 -2.77 -21.28 -0.47
CA VAL A 291 -3.01 -21.87 0.86
C VAL A 291 -2.46 -20.96 1.97
N GLY A 292 -1.25 -20.41 1.80
CA GLY A 292 -0.70 -19.42 2.72
C GLY A 292 -1.59 -18.18 2.87
N ARG A 293 -2.15 -17.65 1.76
CA ARG A 293 -3.11 -16.53 1.77
C ARG A 293 -4.35 -16.86 2.61
N ILE A 294 -4.95 -18.03 2.41
CA ILE A 294 -6.15 -18.47 3.13
C ILE A 294 -5.86 -18.62 4.64
N VAL A 295 -4.78 -19.31 5.01
CA VAL A 295 -4.41 -19.51 6.43
C VAL A 295 -4.14 -18.18 7.12
N THR A 296 -3.43 -17.26 6.47
CA THR A 296 -3.19 -15.90 7.00
C THR A 296 -4.50 -15.14 7.20
N GLY A 297 -5.40 -15.27 6.23
CA GLY A 297 -6.75 -14.70 6.28
C GLY A 297 -7.55 -15.21 7.47
N ILE A 298 -7.54 -16.52 7.76
CA ILE A 298 -8.26 -17.11 8.91
C ILE A 298 -7.80 -16.46 10.22
N GLY A 299 -6.49 -16.31 10.42
CA GLY A 299 -5.95 -15.62 11.60
C GLY A 299 -6.39 -14.15 11.70
N ASN A 300 -6.37 -13.42 10.58
CA ASN A 300 -6.84 -12.03 10.55
C ASN A 300 -8.36 -11.90 10.77
N GLY A 301 -9.17 -12.80 10.22
CA GLY A 301 -10.63 -12.83 10.43
C GLY A 301 -10.99 -13.07 11.89
N ILE A 302 -10.23 -13.94 12.58
CA ILE A 302 -10.37 -14.17 14.02
C ILE A 302 -10.05 -12.90 14.81
N ASN A 303 -8.91 -12.26 14.51
CA ASN A 303 -8.46 -11.04 15.19
C ASN A 303 -9.45 -9.88 14.98
N THR A 304 -9.81 -9.56 13.73
CA THR A 304 -10.71 -8.45 13.38
C THR A 304 -12.14 -8.61 13.90
N SER A 305 -12.56 -9.83 14.22
CA SER A 305 -13.85 -10.08 14.89
C SER A 305 -13.77 -9.95 16.43
N THR A 306 -12.58 -10.10 17.00
CA THR A 306 -12.37 -10.22 18.46
C THR A 306 -11.81 -8.95 19.08
N VAL A 307 -10.85 -8.28 18.44
CA VAL A 307 -10.18 -7.08 18.97
C VAL A 307 -11.15 -5.91 19.20
N PRO A 308 -12.04 -5.52 18.26
CA PRO A 308 -13.00 -4.44 18.53
C PRO A 308 -13.95 -4.77 19.68
N THR A 309 -14.35 -6.04 19.78
CA THR A 309 -15.21 -6.55 20.86
C THR A 309 -14.48 -6.42 22.20
N TRP A 310 -13.28 -6.96 22.33
CA TRP A 310 -12.45 -6.86 23.54
C TRP A 310 -12.19 -5.40 23.95
N GLN A 311 -11.78 -4.55 23.01
CA GLN A 311 -11.58 -3.11 23.23
C GLN A 311 -12.86 -2.43 23.73
N SER A 312 -14.03 -2.75 23.16
CA SER A 312 -15.31 -2.20 23.63
C SER A 312 -15.75 -2.73 25.00
N GLU A 313 -15.31 -3.93 25.37
CA GLU A 313 -15.63 -4.58 26.65
C GLU A 313 -14.70 -4.12 27.78
N THR A 314 -13.48 -3.64 27.49
CA THR A 314 -12.51 -3.09 28.45
C THR A 314 -12.45 -1.55 28.49
N ALA A 315 -12.94 -0.86 27.47
CA ALA A 315 -12.94 0.62 27.44
C ALA A 315 -14.16 1.25 28.13
N LYS A 316 -13.90 2.40 28.79
CA LYS A 316 -14.91 3.28 29.39
C LYS A 316 -15.94 3.73 28.34
N SER A 317 -17.22 3.74 28.74
CA SER A 317 -18.37 3.90 27.84
C SER A 317 -18.31 5.12 26.93
N HIS A 318 -17.80 6.25 27.41
CA HIS A 318 -17.73 7.53 26.69
C HIS A 318 -16.62 7.61 25.63
N ASP A 319 -15.58 6.77 25.69
CA ASP A 319 -14.46 6.80 24.74
C ASP A 319 -14.55 5.76 23.64
N ARG A 320 -15.47 4.78 23.75
CA ARG A 320 -15.64 3.68 22.78
C ARG A 320 -15.73 4.16 21.33
N GLY A 321 -16.52 5.21 21.06
CA GLY A 321 -16.66 5.76 19.71
C GLY A 321 -15.33 6.29 19.14
N LYS A 322 -14.55 7.02 19.96
CA LYS A 322 -13.23 7.54 19.56
C LYS A 322 -12.25 6.41 19.29
N LEU A 323 -12.22 5.39 20.15
CA LEU A 323 -11.31 4.25 20.03
C LEU A 323 -11.58 3.43 18.75
N ILE A 324 -12.86 3.25 18.37
CA ILE A 324 -13.24 2.61 17.10
C ILE A 324 -12.82 3.48 15.89
N MET A 325 -12.88 4.82 15.99
CA MET A 325 -12.35 5.68 14.91
C MET A 325 -10.81 5.63 14.82
N ILE A 326 -10.11 5.55 15.96
CA ILE A 326 -8.65 5.38 16.00
C ILE A 326 -8.24 4.03 15.39
N GLU A 327 -8.98 2.95 15.67
CA GLU A 327 -8.78 1.65 15.01
C GLU A 327 -8.91 1.75 13.49
N GLY A 328 -9.94 2.44 12.99
CA GLY A 328 -10.09 2.74 11.56
C GLY A 328 -8.90 3.51 10.97
N ALA A 329 -8.37 4.50 11.69
CA ALA A 329 -7.17 5.22 11.29
C ALA A 329 -5.92 4.31 11.24
N LEU A 330 -5.72 3.45 12.25
CA LEU A 330 -4.60 2.51 12.29
C LEU A 330 -4.60 1.50 11.13
N ILE A 331 -5.77 1.08 10.64
CA ILE A 331 -5.88 0.26 9.41
C ILE A 331 -5.24 1.00 8.22
N THR A 332 -5.56 2.28 8.02
CA THR A 332 -4.97 3.08 6.94
C THR A 332 -3.48 3.42 7.16
N GLY A 333 -3.05 3.52 8.42
CA GLY A 333 -1.62 3.58 8.78
C GLY A 333 -0.87 2.31 8.35
N GLY A 334 -1.47 1.13 8.57
CA GLY A 334 -0.93 -0.15 8.10
C GLY A 334 -0.84 -0.25 6.56
N ILE A 335 -1.85 0.22 5.84
CA ILE A 335 -1.83 0.32 4.36
C ILE A 335 -0.69 1.23 3.90
N THR A 336 -0.59 2.43 4.48
CA THR A 336 0.47 3.41 4.19
C THR A 336 1.86 2.82 4.39
N PHE A 337 2.09 2.21 5.55
CA PHE A 337 3.36 1.61 5.92
C PHE A 337 3.74 0.45 4.98
N SER A 338 2.76 -0.38 4.60
CA SER A 338 2.93 -1.43 3.58
C SER A 338 3.36 -0.85 2.23
N TYR A 339 2.69 0.21 1.74
CA TYR A 339 3.08 0.85 0.47
C TYR A 339 4.49 1.43 0.51
N TRP A 340 4.90 2.08 1.60
CA TRP A 340 6.26 2.61 1.75
C TRP A 340 7.33 1.51 1.79
N ILE A 341 7.08 0.38 2.48
CA ILE A 341 7.96 -0.79 2.42
C ILE A 341 8.09 -1.29 0.97
N ASN A 342 6.97 -1.46 0.27
CA ASN A 342 6.98 -2.01 -1.09
C ASN A 342 7.54 -1.03 -2.14
N TYR A 343 7.51 0.28 -1.86
CA TYR A 343 8.27 1.28 -2.60
C TYR A 343 9.77 1.16 -2.33
N GLY A 344 10.19 1.00 -1.07
CA GLY A 344 11.61 0.80 -0.71
C GLY A 344 12.21 -0.47 -1.30
N PHE A 345 11.51 -1.61 -1.20
CA PHE A 345 11.97 -2.89 -1.76
C PHE A 345 11.83 -2.97 -3.29
N ALA A 346 11.15 -2.01 -3.93
CA ALA A 346 11.06 -1.91 -5.40
C ALA A 346 12.42 -1.75 -6.09
N TRP A 347 13.35 -1.07 -5.43
CA TRP A 347 14.69 -0.78 -5.92
C TRP A 347 15.60 -2.02 -5.93
N ILE A 348 15.14 -3.14 -5.36
CA ILE A 348 15.85 -4.41 -5.21
C ILE A 348 15.20 -5.51 -6.08
N GLY A 349 14.38 -5.12 -7.07
CA GLY A 349 13.30 -5.92 -7.68
C GLY A 349 13.64 -7.24 -8.40
N ASP A 350 14.92 -7.53 -8.65
CA ASP A 350 15.37 -8.82 -9.21
C ASP A 350 15.59 -9.89 -8.13
N GLN A 351 15.76 -9.48 -6.87
CA GLN A 351 16.05 -10.39 -5.76
C GLN A 351 14.76 -10.89 -5.10
N GLU A 352 14.73 -12.16 -4.70
CA GLU A 352 13.57 -12.76 -4.00
C GLU A 352 13.19 -12.03 -2.70
N VAL A 353 14.17 -11.39 -2.06
CA VAL A 353 13.98 -10.53 -0.89
C VAL A 353 12.95 -9.43 -1.14
N ALA A 354 12.86 -8.90 -2.38
CA ALA A 354 11.94 -7.82 -2.74
C ALA A 354 10.45 -8.17 -2.54
N TRP A 355 10.11 -9.47 -2.53
CA TRP A 355 8.75 -9.95 -2.32
C TRP A 355 8.57 -10.81 -1.08
N ARG A 356 9.58 -11.62 -0.71
CA ARG A 356 9.53 -12.45 0.51
C ARG A 356 9.61 -11.59 1.78
N PHE A 357 10.41 -10.52 1.83
CA PHE A 357 10.56 -9.71 3.04
C PHE A 357 9.30 -8.91 3.41
N PRO A 358 8.62 -8.16 2.49
CA PRO A 358 7.40 -7.45 2.85
C PRO A 358 6.29 -8.37 3.38
N LEU A 359 6.20 -9.59 2.86
CA LEU A 359 5.27 -10.62 3.37
C LEU A 359 5.71 -11.19 4.73
N ALA A 360 7.01 -11.34 4.99
CA ALA A 360 7.53 -11.83 6.27
C ALA A 360 7.40 -10.79 7.38
N PHE A 361 7.55 -9.49 7.05
CA PHE A 361 7.58 -8.41 8.03
C PHE A 361 6.28 -8.28 8.84
N GLN A 362 5.13 -8.73 8.30
CA GLN A 362 3.87 -8.77 9.05
C GLN A 362 3.95 -9.67 10.30
N ILE A 363 4.83 -10.68 10.30
CA ILE A 363 5.05 -11.58 11.44
C ILE A 363 5.61 -10.80 12.63
N THR A 364 6.42 -9.76 12.42
CA THR A 364 6.95 -8.93 13.51
C THR A 364 5.84 -8.29 14.34
N PHE A 365 4.79 -7.78 13.70
CA PHE A 365 3.62 -7.23 14.40
C PHE A 365 2.81 -8.32 15.11
N ALA A 366 2.64 -9.49 14.48
CA ALA A 366 1.97 -10.63 15.08
C ALA A 366 2.70 -11.14 16.34
N VAL A 367 4.04 -11.16 16.33
CA VAL A 367 4.89 -11.53 17.46
C VAL A 367 4.77 -10.52 18.61
N ILE A 368 4.73 -9.22 18.31
CA ILE A 368 4.52 -8.18 19.34
C ILE A 368 3.18 -8.42 20.06
N ILE A 369 2.09 -8.64 19.31
CA ILE A 369 0.77 -8.91 19.89
C ILE A 369 0.76 -10.23 20.67
N PHE A 370 1.37 -11.29 20.13
CA PHE A 370 1.51 -12.59 20.78
C PHE A 370 2.22 -12.51 22.14
N LEU A 371 3.29 -11.69 22.24
CA LEU A 371 4.02 -11.47 23.49
C LEU A 371 3.27 -10.56 24.48
N SER A 372 2.46 -9.61 24.01
CA SER A 372 1.77 -8.65 24.89
C SER A 372 0.39 -9.14 25.38
N ILE A 373 -0.40 -9.82 24.55
CA ILE A 373 -1.82 -10.10 24.81
C ILE A 373 -2.07 -11.03 26.02
N LEU A 374 -1.07 -11.81 26.41
CA LEU A 374 -1.13 -12.66 27.60
C LEU A 374 -0.88 -11.89 28.91
N ASN A 375 -0.44 -10.63 28.84
CA ASN A 375 -0.24 -9.77 30.01
C ASN A 375 -1.34 -8.69 30.16
N LEU A 376 -2.27 -8.61 29.21
CA LEU A 376 -3.37 -7.62 29.21
C LEU A 376 -4.62 -8.18 29.93
N PRO A 377 -5.54 -7.33 30.43
CA PRO A 377 -6.75 -7.79 31.11
C PRO A 377 -7.69 -8.56 30.16
N GLU A 378 -8.37 -9.58 30.69
CA GLU A 378 -9.48 -10.23 29.98
C GLU A 378 -10.74 -9.35 30.08
N SER A 379 -11.73 -9.59 29.22
CA SER A 379 -13.00 -8.87 29.25
C SER A 379 -13.79 -9.16 30.56
N PRO A 380 -14.12 -8.13 31.38
CA PRO A 380 -14.95 -8.32 32.58
C PRO A 380 -16.33 -8.90 32.25
N ARG A 381 -16.89 -8.48 31.11
CA ARG A 381 -18.19 -8.96 30.58
C ARG A 381 -18.13 -10.44 30.22
N TRP A 382 -17.02 -10.90 29.64
CA TRP A 382 -16.81 -12.32 29.37
C TRP A 382 -16.64 -13.14 30.65
N LEU A 383 -15.92 -12.61 31.66
CA LEU A 383 -15.74 -13.29 32.94
C LEU A 383 -17.06 -13.48 33.70
N VAL A 384 -17.90 -12.43 33.79
CA VAL A 384 -19.25 -12.54 34.35
C VAL A 384 -20.12 -13.54 33.56
N MET A 385 -20.02 -13.56 32.23
CA MET A 385 -20.71 -14.56 31.39
C MET A 385 -20.24 -16.00 31.65
N GLN A 386 -19.02 -16.20 32.16
CA GLN A 386 -18.47 -17.49 32.60
C GLN A 386 -18.68 -17.75 34.11
N ASN A 387 -19.48 -16.93 34.80
CA ASN A 387 -19.70 -16.95 36.25
C ASN A 387 -18.42 -16.71 37.09
N ARG A 388 -17.38 -16.08 36.52
CA ARG A 388 -16.11 -15.75 37.17
C ARG A 388 -16.14 -14.32 37.70
N ASN A 389 -17.04 -14.09 38.66
CA ASN A 389 -17.38 -12.75 39.16
C ASN A 389 -16.21 -12.04 39.87
N GLU A 390 -15.48 -12.73 40.75
CA GLU A 390 -14.33 -12.16 41.49
C GLU A 390 -13.26 -11.61 40.54
N GLU A 391 -12.84 -12.41 39.54
CA GLU A 391 -11.85 -11.99 38.54
C GLU A 391 -12.34 -10.80 37.69
N ALA A 392 -13.66 -10.68 37.48
CA ALA A 392 -14.22 -9.52 36.79
C ALA A 392 -14.11 -8.25 37.66
N ILE A 393 -14.28 -8.36 38.98
CA ILE A 393 -14.10 -7.26 39.94
C ILE A 393 -12.62 -6.86 40.02
N ASP A 394 -11.70 -7.82 40.14
CA ASP A 394 -10.25 -7.54 40.17
C ASP A 394 -9.79 -6.78 38.91
N ILE A 395 -10.35 -7.12 37.73
CA ILE A 395 -10.05 -6.38 36.48
C ILE A 395 -10.75 -5.01 36.45
N LEU A 396 -11.96 -4.86 37.01
CA LEU A 396 -12.61 -3.55 37.11
C LEU A 396 -11.86 -2.60 38.06
N GLU A 397 -11.31 -3.13 39.16
CA GLU A 397 -10.38 -2.44 40.08
C GLU A 397 -9.13 -1.98 39.33
N ALA A 398 -8.51 -2.85 38.54
CA ALA A 398 -7.35 -2.51 37.71
C ALA A 398 -7.64 -1.52 36.55
N LEU A 399 -8.81 -1.59 35.90
CA LEU A 399 -9.20 -0.72 34.78
C LEU A 399 -9.68 0.67 35.23
N ASN A 400 -10.23 0.78 36.44
CA ASN A 400 -10.73 2.05 36.98
C ASN A 400 -9.76 2.73 37.96
N GLU A 401 -8.66 2.07 38.34
CA GLU A 401 -7.68 2.55 39.33
C GLU A 401 -8.34 2.92 40.68
N LYS A 402 -9.31 2.10 41.10
CA LYS A 402 -10.19 2.34 42.26
C LYS A 402 -10.34 1.08 43.12
N PRO A 403 -10.42 1.19 44.45
CA PRO A 403 -10.67 0.05 45.32
C PRO A 403 -12.01 -0.64 45.01
N ARG A 404 -12.08 -1.96 45.17
CA ARG A 404 -13.31 -2.77 45.00
C ARG A 404 -14.57 -2.22 45.67
N ASP A 405 -14.43 -1.54 46.81
CA ASP A 405 -15.54 -0.97 47.59
C ASP A 405 -16.01 0.41 47.07
N ASP A 406 -15.39 0.95 46.02
CA ASP A 406 -15.83 2.19 45.40
C ASP A 406 -17.20 1.99 44.72
N PRO A 407 -18.22 2.80 45.03
CA PRO A 407 -19.57 2.64 44.46
C PRO A 407 -19.63 2.66 42.92
N THR A 408 -18.61 3.23 42.26
CA THR A 408 -18.49 3.22 40.79
C THR A 408 -18.24 1.80 40.26
N ILE A 409 -17.42 1.00 40.96
CA ILE A 409 -17.10 -0.38 40.55
C ILE A 409 -18.30 -1.28 40.82
N THR A 410 -18.96 -1.15 41.98
CA THR A 410 -20.19 -1.89 42.27
C THR A 410 -21.26 -1.63 41.21
N ALA A 411 -21.52 -0.37 40.88
CA ALA A 411 -22.50 0.02 39.86
C ALA A 411 -22.11 -0.45 38.44
N GLU A 412 -20.82 -0.42 38.07
CA GLU A 412 -20.36 -0.95 36.78
C GLU A 412 -20.49 -2.49 36.71
N PHE A 413 -20.18 -3.19 37.80
CA PHE A 413 -20.33 -4.63 37.91
C PHE A 413 -21.80 -5.08 37.84
N GLU A 414 -22.70 -4.42 38.57
CA GLU A 414 -24.15 -4.64 38.48
C GLU A 414 -24.68 -4.38 37.07
N ALA A 415 -24.25 -3.29 36.42
CA ALA A 415 -24.61 -2.99 35.03
C ALA A 415 -24.09 -4.05 34.04
N ILE A 416 -22.92 -4.64 34.30
CA ILE A 416 -22.38 -5.77 33.53
C ILE A 416 -23.21 -7.04 33.77
N GLN A 417 -23.57 -7.37 35.02
CA GLN A 417 -24.44 -8.51 35.33
C GLN A 417 -25.80 -8.39 34.64
N ALA A 418 -26.46 -7.23 34.75
CA ALA A 418 -27.72 -6.95 34.06
C ALA A 418 -27.56 -7.07 32.52
N THR A 419 -26.44 -6.60 31.97
CA THR A 419 -26.13 -6.76 30.54
C THR A 419 -25.99 -8.23 30.16
N VAL A 420 -25.28 -9.04 30.95
CA VAL A 420 -25.07 -10.48 30.70
C VAL A 420 -26.39 -11.25 30.80
N GLN A 421 -27.24 -10.91 31.77
CA GLN A 421 -28.58 -11.50 31.92
C GLN A 421 -29.53 -11.09 30.78
N GLU A 422 -29.39 -9.91 30.19
CA GLU A 422 -30.13 -9.54 28.98
C GLU A 422 -29.56 -10.24 27.73
N MET A 423 -28.24 -10.47 27.66
CA MET A 423 -27.62 -11.26 26.59
C MET A 423 -28.05 -12.74 26.61
N SER A 424 -28.22 -13.35 27.77
CA SER A 424 -28.68 -14.76 27.87
C SER A 424 -30.14 -14.97 27.44
N LYS A 425 -30.96 -13.90 27.34
CA LYS A 425 -32.30 -13.94 26.72
C LYS A 425 -32.24 -13.96 25.19
N GLY A 426 -31.11 -13.61 24.60
CA GLY A 426 -30.88 -13.64 23.16
C GLY A 426 -30.78 -15.09 22.63
N THR A 427 -31.44 -15.38 21.52
CA THR A 427 -31.28 -16.65 20.78
C THR A 427 -30.91 -16.34 19.34
N TYR A 428 -30.07 -17.16 18.68
CA TYR A 428 -29.74 -16.97 17.26
C TYR A 428 -30.97 -16.82 16.33
N ARG A 429 -32.12 -17.42 16.70
CA ARG A 429 -33.39 -17.26 15.97
C ARG A 429 -34.01 -15.86 16.06
N SER A 430 -33.64 -15.02 17.05
CA SER A 430 -34.12 -13.64 17.19
C SER A 430 -33.54 -12.69 16.16
N LEU A 431 -32.31 -12.95 15.66
CA LEU A 431 -31.66 -12.20 14.57
C LEU A 431 -32.54 -12.10 13.31
N PHE A 432 -33.30 -13.17 13.03
CA PHE A 432 -34.15 -13.30 11.85
C PHE A 432 -35.63 -13.01 12.12
N ARG A 433 -35.96 -12.45 13.29
CA ARG A 433 -37.33 -12.07 13.66
C ARG A 433 -37.50 -10.56 13.64
N MET A 434 -38.59 -10.09 13.02
CA MET A 434 -39.06 -8.71 13.16
C MET A 434 -39.87 -8.60 14.45
N SER A 435 -39.19 -8.64 15.60
CA SER A 435 -39.79 -8.44 16.92
C SER A 435 -40.22 -6.99 17.13
N GLU A 436 -40.83 -6.68 18.28
CA GLU A 436 -41.18 -5.31 18.70
C GLU A 436 -40.00 -4.33 18.62
N TYR A 437 -38.78 -4.81 18.88
CA TYR A 437 -37.54 -4.02 18.82
C TYR A 437 -36.89 -3.99 17.43
N ARG A 438 -37.51 -4.67 16.45
CA ARG A 438 -37.15 -4.74 15.03
C ARG A 438 -35.72 -5.24 14.79
N GLU A 439 -35.38 -6.33 15.48
CA GLU A 439 -34.05 -6.96 15.42
C GLU A 439 -33.59 -7.24 13.98
N PHE A 440 -34.40 -7.92 13.16
CA PHE A 440 -34.03 -8.18 11.76
C PHE A 440 -33.77 -6.90 10.95
N HIS A 441 -34.49 -5.79 11.20
CA HIS A 441 -34.23 -4.52 10.52
C HIS A 441 -32.84 -3.97 10.88
N ARG A 442 -32.45 -4.03 12.15
CA ARG A 442 -31.13 -3.59 12.62
C ARG A 442 -30.01 -4.50 12.13
N VAL A 443 -30.24 -5.82 12.13
CA VAL A 443 -29.32 -6.81 11.55
C VAL A 443 -29.10 -6.53 10.06
N ALA A 444 -30.17 -6.24 9.31
CA ALA A 444 -30.07 -5.90 7.90
C ALA A 444 -29.29 -4.58 7.68
N LEU A 445 -29.54 -3.53 8.47
CA LEU A 445 -28.77 -2.28 8.40
C LEU A 445 -27.28 -2.51 8.73
N ALA A 446 -26.97 -3.30 9.77
CA ALA A 446 -25.61 -3.65 10.14
C ALA A 446 -24.90 -4.51 9.07
N TYR A 447 -25.62 -5.36 8.36
CA TYR A 447 -25.07 -6.15 7.24
C TYR A 447 -24.83 -5.28 6.00
N VAL A 448 -25.83 -4.46 5.63
CA VAL A 448 -25.79 -3.59 4.44
C VAL A 448 -24.73 -2.50 4.57
N VAL A 449 -24.49 -1.94 5.77
CA VAL A 449 -23.45 -0.92 5.94
C VAL A 449 -22.05 -1.47 5.64
N GLN A 450 -21.73 -2.68 6.12
CA GLN A 450 -20.45 -3.33 5.84
C GLN A 450 -20.35 -3.77 4.37
N MET A 451 -21.44 -4.27 3.76
CA MET A 451 -21.49 -4.54 2.32
C MET A 451 -21.18 -3.27 1.51
N TYR A 452 -21.84 -2.15 1.81
CA TYR A 452 -21.63 -0.86 1.14
C TYR A 452 -20.22 -0.31 1.31
N GLN A 453 -19.55 -0.55 2.44
CA GLN A 453 -18.13 -0.22 2.57
C GLN A 453 -17.30 -0.85 1.45
N GLN A 454 -17.54 -2.13 1.15
CA GLN A 454 -16.72 -2.89 0.22
C GLN A 454 -17.10 -2.63 -1.25
N ILE A 455 -18.41 -2.66 -1.56
CA ILE A 455 -18.90 -2.45 -2.93
C ILE A 455 -18.81 -0.99 -3.40
N SER A 456 -18.43 -0.06 -2.52
CA SER A 456 -18.02 1.30 -2.89
C SER A 456 -16.84 1.35 -3.88
N GLY A 457 -16.00 0.30 -3.90
CA GLY A 457 -14.81 0.23 -4.74
C GLY A 457 -13.49 0.59 -4.03
N ILE A 458 -13.47 0.83 -2.70
CA ILE A 458 -12.23 1.15 -1.98
C ILE A 458 -11.11 0.11 -2.17
N ASN A 459 -11.48 -1.18 -2.23
CA ASN A 459 -10.54 -2.28 -2.44
C ASN A 459 -9.92 -2.30 -3.83
N LEU A 460 -10.64 -1.83 -4.87
CA LEU A 460 -10.08 -1.69 -6.21
C LEU A 460 -8.88 -0.76 -6.18
N ILE A 461 -8.97 0.35 -5.44
CA ILE A 461 -7.85 1.28 -5.25
C ILE A 461 -6.82 0.65 -4.29
N THR A 462 -7.25 0.14 -3.14
CA THR A 462 -6.30 -0.30 -2.10
C THR A 462 -5.43 -1.50 -2.50
N TYR A 463 -5.95 -2.46 -3.28
CA TYR A 463 -5.17 -3.62 -3.71
C TYR A 463 -4.44 -3.44 -5.05
N TYR A 464 -4.93 -2.57 -5.93
CA TYR A 464 -4.41 -2.41 -7.30
C TYR A 464 -3.88 -1.00 -7.62
N ALA A 465 -3.84 -0.06 -6.66
CA ALA A 465 -3.35 1.31 -6.85
C ALA A 465 -2.04 1.41 -7.66
N PRO A 466 -0.98 0.62 -7.41
CA PRO A 466 0.25 0.71 -8.20
C PRO A 466 0.03 0.44 -9.69
N GLN A 467 -0.90 -0.43 -10.08
CA GLN A 467 -1.23 -0.68 -11.48
C GLN A 467 -2.21 0.35 -12.05
N LEU A 468 -3.13 0.88 -11.24
CA LEU A 468 -3.94 2.04 -11.66
C LEU A 468 -3.03 3.24 -11.97
N TYR A 469 -1.98 3.45 -11.16
CA TYR A 469 -0.96 4.48 -11.39
C TYR A 469 0.07 4.13 -12.50
N SER A 470 0.16 2.89 -12.99
CA SER A 470 0.98 2.58 -14.18
C SER A 470 0.20 2.83 -15.48
N GLN A 471 -1.12 2.62 -15.46
CA GLN A 471 -2.00 2.84 -16.61
C GLN A 471 -2.26 4.31 -16.96
N ILE A 472 -1.93 5.26 -16.08
CA ILE A 472 -2.15 6.71 -16.30
C ILE A 472 -1.11 7.41 -17.21
N GLY A 473 -0.13 6.69 -17.75
CA GLY A 473 0.86 7.25 -18.68
C GLY A 473 1.93 8.16 -18.04
N LEU A 474 2.07 8.15 -16.71
CA LEU A 474 3.14 8.88 -16.03
C LEU A 474 4.45 8.09 -16.07
N VAL A 475 5.47 8.65 -16.72
CA VAL A 475 6.74 7.97 -17.02
C VAL A 475 7.65 7.91 -15.78
N GLY A 476 7.99 6.69 -15.34
CA GLY A 476 9.05 6.44 -14.35
C GLY A 476 8.93 5.06 -13.68
N SER A 477 10.02 4.29 -13.63
CA SER A 477 10.06 2.88 -13.17
C SER A 477 9.53 2.64 -11.75
N HIS A 478 9.56 3.66 -10.89
CA HIS A 478 9.08 3.59 -9.51
C HIS A 478 8.00 4.63 -9.18
N LEU A 479 7.61 5.48 -10.14
CA LEU A 479 6.63 6.55 -9.94
C LEU A 479 5.23 6.01 -9.57
N PRO A 480 4.70 4.93 -10.18
CA PRO A 480 3.40 4.38 -9.78
C PRO A 480 3.37 3.89 -8.32
N LYS A 481 4.46 3.29 -7.85
CA LYS A 481 4.63 2.87 -6.44
C LYS A 481 4.75 4.07 -5.49
N LEU A 482 5.46 5.12 -5.90
CA LEU A 482 5.55 6.36 -5.12
C LEU A 482 4.17 7.02 -4.99
N LEU A 483 3.42 7.11 -6.09
CA LEU A 483 2.06 7.66 -6.08
C LEU A 483 1.12 6.82 -5.21
N ALA A 484 1.21 5.49 -5.24
CA ALA A 484 0.50 4.63 -4.30
C ALA A 484 0.89 4.90 -2.83
N ALA A 485 2.18 5.04 -2.52
CA ALA A 485 2.64 5.36 -1.16
C ALA A 485 2.18 6.75 -0.68
N CYS A 486 2.21 7.77 -1.55
CA CYS A 486 1.64 9.09 -1.29
C CYS A 486 0.12 9.03 -1.09
N ASN A 487 -0.59 8.23 -1.88
CA ASN A 487 -2.04 8.01 -1.79
C ASN A 487 -2.44 7.30 -0.50
N GLY A 488 -1.66 6.31 -0.05
CA GLY A 488 -1.82 5.73 1.29
C GLY A 488 -1.60 6.78 2.38
N THR A 489 -0.53 7.58 2.26
CA THR A 489 -0.19 8.62 3.24
C THR A 489 -1.29 9.66 3.37
N GLU A 490 -1.85 10.14 2.25
CA GLU A 490 -3.01 11.04 2.25
C GLU A 490 -4.23 10.37 2.87
N TYR A 491 -4.52 9.12 2.51
CA TYR A 491 -5.63 8.35 3.06
C TYR A 491 -5.54 8.19 4.59
N PHE A 492 -4.33 7.95 5.12
CA PHE A 492 -4.07 7.92 6.56
C PHE A 492 -4.26 9.29 7.21
N LEU A 493 -3.78 10.38 6.61
CA LEU A 493 -4.01 11.73 7.13
C LEU A 493 -5.49 12.10 7.12
N ALA A 494 -6.24 11.73 6.07
CA ALA A 494 -7.68 11.95 5.97
C ALA A 494 -8.48 11.16 7.02
N SER A 495 -8.00 9.98 7.43
CA SER A 495 -8.65 9.12 8.44
C SER A 495 -8.78 9.78 9.83
N PHE A 496 -7.92 10.75 10.15
CA PHE A 496 -7.99 11.50 11.41
C PHE A 496 -9.14 12.51 11.43
N ILE A 497 -9.63 12.98 10.28
CA ILE A 497 -10.65 14.03 10.19
C ILE A 497 -11.96 13.59 10.88
N PRO A 498 -12.55 12.41 10.60
CA PRO A 498 -13.70 11.86 11.34
C PRO A 498 -13.60 11.93 12.86
N ILE A 499 -12.43 11.63 13.44
CA ILE A 499 -12.22 11.53 14.90
C ILE A 499 -12.66 12.84 15.59
N TYR A 500 -12.43 13.99 14.95
CA TYR A 500 -12.75 15.31 15.50
C TYR A 500 -14.13 15.86 15.10
N ILE A 501 -14.73 15.36 14.02
CA ILE A 501 -15.99 15.89 13.46
C ILE A 501 -17.20 14.98 13.65
N ILE A 502 -17.03 13.69 13.95
CA ILE A 502 -18.12 12.71 14.03
C ILE A 502 -19.19 13.09 15.06
N GLU A 503 -18.78 13.56 16.24
CA GLU A 503 -19.71 14.05 17.27
C GLU A 503 -20.26 15.45 16.97
N LYS A 504 -19.64 16.21 16.05
CA LYS A 504 -20.07 17.56 15.66
C LYS A 504 -21.04 17.57 14.49
N VAL A 505 -20.92 16.60 13.57
CA VAL A 505 -21.72 16.49 12.35
C VAL A 505 -22.82 15.43 12.49
N GLY A 506 -22.48 14.24 13.01
CA GLY A 506 -23.35 13.06 13.02
C GLY A 506 -22.94 12.01 11.98
N ARG A 507 -23.41 10.78 12.14
CA ARG A 507 -22.98 9.64 11.33
C ARG A 507 -23.62 9.70 9.94
N ARG A 508 -24.93 10.00 9.86
CA ARG A 508 -25.69 9.99 8.61
C ARG A 508 -25.23 11.06 7.60
N PRO A 509 -24.98 12.34 7.97
CA PRO A 509 -24.48 13.32 7.02
C PRO A 509 -23.07 12.99 6.49
N LEU A 510 -22.20 12.39 7.30
CA LEU A 510 -20.85 12.00 6.87
C LEU A 510 -20.89 10.83 5.88
N MET A 511 -21.75 9.82 6.10
CA MET A 511 -21.97 8.74 5.14
C MET A 511 -22.54 9.26 3.80
N LEU A 512 -23.48 10.21 3.83
CA LEU A 512 -24.04 10.85 2.63
C LEU A 512 -22.98 11.67 1.88
N PHE A 513 -22.18 12.48 2.60
CA PHE A 513 -21.06 13.23 2.04
C PHE A 513 -20.03 12.32 1.35
N GLY A 514 -19.63 11.23 2.03
CA GLY A 514 -18.74 10.23 1.46
C GLY A 514 -19.33 9.57 0.20
N ALA A 515 -20.60 9.15 0.24
CA ALA A 515 -21.24 8.48 -0.90
C ALA A 515 -21.32 9.39 -2.15
N ALA A 516 -21.69 10.66 -1.96
CA ALA A 516 -21.71 11.64 -3.05
C ALA A 516 -20.30 11.89 -3.62
N GLY A 517 -19.31 12.14 -2.76
CA GLY A 517 -17.93 12.40 -3.18
C GLY A 517 -17.28 11.21 -3.88
N MET A 518 -17.50 9.99 -3.39
CA MET A 518 -17.04 8.75 -4.02
C MET A 518 -17.69 8.53 -5.40
N SER A 519 -19.00 8.77 -5.53
CA SER A 519 -19.72 8.64 -6.80
C SER A 519 -19.21 9.63 -7.85
N ILE A 520 -19.07 10.91 -7.48
CA ILE A 520 -18.49 11.95 -8.36
C ILE A 520 -17.06 11.57 -8.75
N SER A 521 -16.24 11.12 -7.80
CA SER A 521 -14.85 10.74 -8.07
C SER A 521 -14.76 9.56 -9.05
N MET A 522 -15.56 8.51 -8.85
CA MET A 522 -15.63 7.37 -9.78
C MET A 522 -16.15 7.77 -11.17
N ALA A 523 -17.11 8.70 -11.27
CA ALA A 523 -17.59 9.22 -12.54
C ALA A 523 -16.49 10.00 -13.29
N VAL A 524 -15.69 10.81 -12.58
CA VAL A 524 -14.55 11.52 -13.17
C VAL A 524 -13.43 10.55 -13.55
N LEU A 525 -13.13 9.52 -12.73
CA LEU A 525 -12.18 8.46 -13.07
C LEU A 525 -12.57 7.74 -14.36
N ALA A 526 -13.85 7.41 -14.55
CA ALA A 526 -14.37 6.82 -15.79
C ALA A 526 -14.12 7.72 -17.01
N GLY A 527 -14.45 9.02 -16.90
CA GLY A 527 -14.27 9.99 -17.99
C GLY A 527 -12.79 10.27 -18.30
N ALA A 528 -11.96 10.38 -17.27
CA ALA A 528 -10.51 10.59 -17.41
C ALA A 528 -9.83 9.38 -18.06
N ASN A 529 -10.15 8.16 -17.61
CA ASN A 529 -9.59 6.94 -18.18
C ASN A 529 -10.08 6.70 -19.63
N TYR A 530 -11.33 7.05 -19.96
CA TYR A 530 -11.82 7.05 -21.33
C TYR A 530 -11.03 8.02 -22.24
N ARG A 531 -10.82 9.28 -21.81
CA ARG A 531 -10.02 10.27 -22.56
C ARG A 531 -8.59 9.79 -22.77
N LEU A 532 -7.96 9.22 -21.74
CA LEU A 532 -6.60 8.70 -21.83
C LEU A 532 -6.50 7.54 -22.83
N THR A 533 -7.42 6.57 -22.76
CA THR A 533 -7.34 5.33 -23.55
C THR A 533 -7.90 5.43 -24.98
N HIS A 534 -8.86 6.33 -25.23
CA HIS A 534 -9.54 6.45 -26.53
C HIS A 534 -9.20 7.74 -27.30
N LEU A 535 -8.72 8.78 -26.61
CA LEU A 535 -8.38 10.09 -27.22
C LEU A 535 -6.90 10.46 -27.06
N ASP A 536 -6.08 9.55 -26.51
CA ASP A 536 -4.62 9.71 -26.27
C ASP A 536 -4.25 10.97 -25.47
N ASP A 537 -5.17 11.44 -24.61
CA ASP A 537 -4.99 12.67 -23.83
C ASP A 537 -4.22 12.37 -22.53
N SER A 538 -2.89 12.45 -22.60
CA SER A 538 -2.01 12.21 -21.44
C SER A 538 -2.30 13.15 -20.25
N ARG A 539 -2.95 14.30 -20.46
CA ARG A 539 -3.34 15.21 -19.36
C ARG A 539 -4.49 14.62 -18.53
N ALA A 540 -5.33 13.78 -19.13
CA ALA A 540 -6.37 13.06 -18.42
C ALA A 540 -5.80 12.04 -17.42
N GLY A 541 -4.59 11.52 -17.65
CA GLY A 541 -3.87 10.67 -16.69
C GLY A 541 -3.58 11.36 -15.36
N ILE A 542 -3.25 12.66 -15.37
CA ILE A 542 -3.08 13.47 -14.15
C ILE A 542 -4.40 13.63 -13.42
N ALA A 543 -5.51 13.88 -14.14
CA ALA A 543 -6.84 13.94 -13.54
C ALA A 543 -7.23 12.59 -12.91
N GLN A 544 -6.96 11.47 -13.60
CA GLN A 544 -7.18 10.14 -13.03
C GLN A 544 -6.36 9.93 -11.75
N ALA A 545 -5.09 10.34 -11.72
CA ALA A 545 -4.26 10.27 -10.53
C ALA A 545 -4.85 11.07 -9.36
N VAL A 546 -5.21 12.33 -9.58
CA VAL A 546 -5.79 13.22 -8.53
C VAL A 546 -7.09 12.64 -7.97
N PHE A 547 -7.98 12.13 -8.81
CA PHE A 547 -9.27 11.61 -8.34
C PHE A 547 -9.17 10.27 -7.60
N LEU A 548 -8.07 9.52 -7.70
CA LEU A 548 -7.79 8.38 -6.81
C LEU A 548 -7.45 8.80 -5.38
N PHE A 549 -6.82 9.98 -5.18
CA PHE A 549 -6.64 10.58 -3.85
C PHE A 549 -7.99 11.11 -3.33
N VAL A 550 -8.68 11.93 -4.13
CA VAL A 550 -9.98 12.52 -3.74
C VAL A 550 -11.01 11.45 -3.33
N PHE A 551 -11.05 10.31 -4.03
CA PHE A 551 -11.89 9.17 -3.63
C PHE A 551 -11.54 8.67 -2.22
N ASN A 552 -10.25 8.45 -1.93
CA ASN A 552 -9.79 7.99 -0.61
C ASN A 552 -10.13 9.01 0.48
N THR A 553 -9.99 10.31 0.22
CA THR A 553 -10.39 11.37 1.18
C THR A 553 -11.88 11.25 1.55
N PHE A 554 -12.76 11.10 0.55
CA PHE A 554 -14.21 10.94 0.78
C PHE A 554 -14.57 9.62 1.48
N PHE A 555 -13.89 8.53 1.13
CA PHE A 555 -14.08 7.24 1.81
C PHE A 555 -13.62 7.30 3.27
N ALA A 556 -12.44 7.88 3.54
CA ALA A 556 -11.91 8.08 4.89
C ALA A 556 -12.89 8.86 5.77
N ILE A 557 -13.39 9.99 5.25
CA ILE A 557 -14.29 10.88 5.98
C ILE A 557 -15.67 10.25 6.23
N GLY A 558 -16.22 9.53 5.25
CA GLY A 558 -17.61 9.08 5.28
C GLY A 558 -17.87 7.61 5.63
N TRP A 559 -16.89 6.71 5.42
CA TRP A 559 -17.16 5.26 5.37
C TRP A 559 -16.13 4.38 6.09
N LEU A 560 -14.88 4.81 6.25
CA LEU A 560 -13.82 4.01 6.89
C LEU A 560 -14.18 3.56 8.32
N GLY A 561 -14.38 4.50 9.24
CA GLY A 561 -14.76 4.18 10.62
C GLY A 561 -16.25 3.92 10.80
N MET A 562 -17.09 4.58 10.00
CA MET A 562 -18.55 4.60 10.20
C MET A 562 -19.19 3.20 10.15
N THR A 563 -18.69 2.30 9.30
CA THR A 563 -19.31 0.98 9.12
C THR A 563 -19.02 0.00 10.25
N TRP A 564 -18.02 0.29 11.09
CA TRP A 564 -17.71 -0.45 12.32
C TRP A 564 -18.44 0.14 13.53
N LEU A 565 -18.56 1.47 13.59
CA LEU A 565 -19.28 2.16 14.65
C LEU A 565 -20.81 1.99 14.56
N TYR A 566 -21.37 2.12 13.35
CA TYR A 566 -22.82 2.14 13.17
C TYR A 566 -23.53 0.84 13.61
N PRO A 567 -23.03 -0.38 13.32
CA PRO A 567 -23.55 -1.61 13.91
C PRO A 567 -23.54 -1.61 15.45
N ALA A 568 -22.48 -1.10 16.07
CA ALA A 568 -22.34 -1.05 17.53
C ALA A 568 -23.35 -0.08 18.18
N GLU A 569 -23.75 0.98 17.48
CA GLU A 569 -24.72 1.98 17.94
C GLU A 569 -26.18 1.55 17.71
N ILE A 570 -26.52 0.87 16.60
CA ILE A 570 -27.92 0.49 16.30
C ILE A 570 -28.37 -0.83 16.94
N VAL A 571 -27.46 -1.80 17.16
CA VAL A 571 -27.83 -3.16 17.56
C VAL A 571 -27.96 -3.29 19.08
N PRO A 572 -29.10 -3.80 19.62
CA PRO A 572 -29.29 -3.96 21.06
C PRO A 572 -28.36 -5.04 21.62
N LEU A 573 -28.00 -4.90 22.90
CA LEU A 573 -26.99 -5.73 23.57
C LEU A 573 -27.24 -7.24 23.38
N ARG A 574 -28.49 -7.69 23.52
CA ARG A 574 -28.89 -9.11 23.45
C ARG A 574 -28.61 -9.84 22.13
N ILE A 575 -28.43 -9.12 21.02
CA ILE A 575 -28.05 -9.70 19.72
C ILE A 575 -26.76 -9.09 19.16
N ARG A 576 -26.04 -8.26 19.93
CA ARG A 576 -24.89 -7.50 19.42
C ARG A 576 -23.76 -8.38 18.93
N ALA A 577 -23.25 -9.29 19.76
CA ALA A 577 -22.14 -10.16 19.39
C ALA A 577 -22.39 -10.96 18.09
N PRO A 578 -23.51 -11.72 17.94
CA PRO A 578 -23.77 -12.45 16.70
C PRO A 578 -24.09 -11.53 15.50
N THR A 579 -24.70 -10.36 15.71
CA THR A 579 -24.93 -9.41 14.61
C THR A 579 -23.62 -8.80 14.13
N ASN A 580 -22.70 -8.44 15.02
CA ASN A 580 -21.38 -7.91 14.67
C ASN A 580 -20.56 -8.94 13.88
N ALA A 581 -20.61 -10.22 14.27
CA ALA A 581 -19.93 -11.28 13.51
C ALA A 581 -20.55 -11.47 12.11
N LEU A 582 -21.89 -11.47 11.99
CA LEU A 582 -22.58 -11.57 10.70
C LEU A 582 -22.29 -10.34 9.80
N SER A 583 -22.28 -9.14 10.39
CA SER A 583 -21.90 -7.87 9.76
C SER A 583 -20.44 -7.89 9.26
N THR A 584 -19.52 -8.39 10.08
CA THR A 584 -18.10 -8.59 9.71
C THR A 584 -17.92 -9.64 8.62
N SER A 585 -18.73 -10.71 8.61
CA SER A 585 -18.72 -11.67 7.49
C SER A 585 -19.17 -11.04 6.17
N ALA A 586 -20.11 -10.07 6.22
CA ALA A 586 -20.50 -9.29 5.05
C ALA A 586 -19.29 -8.50 4.50
N ASN A 587 -18.54 -7.85 5.40
CA ASN A 587 -17.32 -7.13 5.03
C ASN A 587 -16.35 -8.05 4.26
N TRP A 588 -15.99 -9.21 4.81
CA TRP A 588 -15.01 -10.08 4.15
C TRP A 588 -15.49 -10.74 2.85
N ILE A 589 -16.77 -11.15 2.75
CA ILE A 589 -17.28 -11.79 1.52
C ILE A 589 -17.47 -10.79 0.37
N PHE A 590 -17.91 -9.57 0.65
CA PHE A 590 -18.00 -8.52 -0.37
C PHE A 590 -16.63 -7.95 -0.73
N ASN A 591 -15.65 -7.94 0.19
CA ASN A 591 -14.25 -7.67 -0.13
C ASN A 591 -13.70 -8.71 -1.12
N PHE A 592 -13.88 -10.01 -0.82
CA PHE A 592 -13.52 -11.11 -1.73
C PHE A 592 -14.11 -10.92 -3.12
N MET A 593 -15.42 -10.63 -3.22
CA MET A 593 -16.13 -10.42 -4.48
C MET A 593 -15.52 -9.26 -5.30
N VAL A 594 -15.29 -8.10 -4.67
CA VAL A 594 -14.74 -6.91 -5.34
C VAL A 594 -13.29 -7.14 -5.79
N VAL A 595 -12.45 -7.72 -4.93
CA VAL A 595 -11.04 -8.00 -5.28
C VAL A 595 -10.94 -9.02 -6.40
N MET A 596 -11.74 -10.09 -6.38
CA MET A 596 -11.75 -11.10 -7.44
C MET A 596 -12.22 -10.54 -8.80
N ILE A 597 -13.32 -9.76 -8.81
CA ILE A 597 -13.88 -9.25 -10.08
C ILE A 597 -13.05 -8.11 -10.69
N THR A 598 -12.25 -7.39 -9.90
CA THR A 598 -11.56 -6.17 -10.35
C THR A 598 -10.61 -6.38 -11.55
N PRO A 599 -9.66 -7.34 -11.56
CA PRO A 599 -8.80 -7.57 -12.73
C PRO A 599 -9.60 -7.95 -13.97
N VAL A 600 -10.57 -8.85 -13.82
CA VAL A 600 -11.44 -9.33 -14.92
C VAL A 600 -12.31 -8.20 -15.49
N ALA A 601 -12.79 -7.27 -14.64
CA ALA A 601 -13.54 -6.10 -15.08
C ALA A 601 -12.66 -5.12 -15.87
N PHE A 602 -11.44 -4.82 -15.42
CA PHE A 602 -10.54 -3.96 -16.19
C PHE A 602 -10.14 -4.57 -17.54
N ASP A 603 -9.88 -5.88 -17.58
CA ASP A 603 -9.54 -6.64 -18.79
C ASP A 603 -10.71 -6.67 -19.81
N SER A 604 -11.93 -6.94 -19.33
CA SER A 604 -13.11 -7.11 -20.21
C SER A 604 -13.88 -5.84 -20.57
N ILE A 605 -13.94 -4.85 -19.67
CA ILE A 605 -14.78 -3.64 -19.84
C ILE A 605 -14.03 -2.32 -19.59
N GLY A 606 -12.75 -2.35 -19.19
CA GLY A 606 -11.88 -1.17 -19.07
C GLY A 606 -12.46 -0.08 -18.18
N TYR A 607 -12.50 1.16 -18.71
CA TYR A 607 -13.01 2.34 -18.00
C TYR A 607 -14.45 2.20 -17.46
N LYS A 608 -15.27 1.30 -18.04
CA LYS A 608 -16.65 1.06 -17.59
C LYS A 608 -16.71 0.46 -16.19
N THR A 609 -15.61 -0.15 -15.72
CA THR A 609 -15.44 -0.59 -14.32
C THR A 609 -15.70 0.57 -13.34
N TYR A 610 -15.12 1.76 -13.59
CA TYR A 610 -15.36 2.95 -12.78
C TYR A 610 -16.82 3.42 -12.84
N VAL A 611 -17.50 3.26 -13.98
CA VAL A 611 -18.93 3.62 -14.13
C VAL A 611 -19.80 2.74 -13.22
N ILE A 612 -19.51 1.44 -13.11
CA ILE A 612 -20.22 0.54 -12.19
C ILE A 612 -20.11 1.04 -10.75
N PHE A 613 -18.90 1.36 -10.30
CA PHE A 613 -18.69 1.91 -8.95
C PHE A 613 -19.30 3.30 -8.76
N ALA A 614 -19.31 4.17 -9.79
CA ALA A 614 -19.99 5.46 -9.74
C ALA A 614 -21.50 5.29 -9.50
N VAL A 615 -22.14 4.36 -10.22
CA VAL A 615 -23.58 4.04 -10.08
C VAL A 615 -23.88 3.40 -8.73
N ILE A 616 -23.04 2.47 -8.24
CA ILE A 616 -23.20 1.86 -6.92
C ILE A 616 -23.14 2.93 -5.82
N ASN A 617 -22.14 3.81 -5.85
CA ASN A 617 -22.04 4.92 -4.88
C ASN A 617 -23.21 5.92 -5.01
N ALA A 618 -23.71 6.17 -6.22
CA ALA A 618 -24.90 6.98 -6.45
C ALA A 618 -26.17 6.34 -5.84
N PHE A 619 -26.25 5.00 -5.83
CA PHE A 619 -27.35 4.25 -5.22
C PHE A 619 -27.22 4.10 -3.69
N ILE A 620 -26.00 4.10 -3.16
CA ILE A 620 -25.75 4.14 -1.71
C ILE A 620 -26.34 5.41 -1.09
N PHE A 621 -26.23 6.56 -1.76
CA PHE A 621 -26.74 7.85 -1.27
C PHE A 621 -28.24 7.84 -0.90
N PRO A 622 -29.21 7.50 -1.79
CA PRO A 622 -30.61 7.43 -1.43
C PRO A 622 -30.91 6.32 -0.40
N THR A 623 -30.17 5.21 -0.41
CA THR A 623 -30.37 4.18 0.63
C THR A 623 -30.00 4.68 2.02
N VAL A 624 -28.84 5.35 2.17
CA VAL A 624 -28.48 6.00 3.46
C VAL A 624 -29.48 7.11 3.80
N TYR A 625 -29.96 7.87 2.82
CA TYR A 625 -30.95 8.91 3.07
C TYR A 625 -32.29 8.35 3.60
N LEU A 626 -32.77 7.22 3.06
CA LEU A 626 -34.11 6.67 3.32
C LEU A 626 -34.18 5.65 4.47
N PHE A 627 -33.11 4.90 4.75
CA PHE A 627 -33.16 3.76 5.68
C PHE A 627 -32.27 3.89 6.92
N PHE A 628 -31.26 4.77 6.91
CA PHE A 628 -30.28 4.85 8.00
C PHE A 628 -30.68 5.96 9.00
N PRO A 629 -31.17 5.63 10.22
CA PRO A 629 -31.39 6.61 11.28
C PRO A 629 -30.08 7.28 11.76
N GLU A 630 -30.20 8.46 12.36
CA GLU A 630 -29.06 9.13 13.01
C GLU A 630 -28.89 8.59 14.45
N THR A 631 -27.64 8.30 14.82
CA THR A 631 -27.25 7.68 16.10
C THR A 631 -26.48 8.64 17.02
N ARG A 632 -26.00 9.77 16.49
CA ARG A 632 -25.27 10.80 17.25
C ARG A 632 -25.97 11.18 18.56
N TYR A 633 -25.21 11.18 19.65
CA TYR A 633 -25.68 11.53 21.01
C TYR A 633 -26.95 10.76 21.47
N ARG A 634 -27.15 9.53 20.97
CA ARG A 634 -28.20 8.63 21.46
C ARG A 634 -27.61 7.54 22.35
N SER A 635 -28.27 7.27 23.47
CA SER A 635 -28.02 6.04 24.21
C SER A 635 -28.61 4.82 23.48
N LEU A 636 -28.17 3.62 23.85
CA LEU A 636 -28.66 2.38 23.24
C LEU A 636 -30.16 2.17 23.50
N GLU A 637 -30.63 2.62 24.67
CA GLU A 637 -32.02 2.58 25.12
C GLU A 637 -32.89 3.63 24.40
N GLU A 638 -32.31 4.76 23.97
CA GLU A 638 -32.97 5.69 23.04
C GLU A 638 -33.12 5.07 21.66
N MET A 639 -32.08 4.42 21.13
CA MET A 639 -32.16 3.68 19.87
C MET A 639 -33.21 2.57 19.94
N ASP A 640 -33.29 1.83 21.06
CA ASP A 640 -34.35 0.85 21.28
C ASP A 640 -35.75 1.46 21.27
N SER A 641 -35.92 2.64 21.87
CA SER A 641 -37.19 3.38 21.81
C SER A 641 -37.52 3.85 20.38
N ILE A 642 -36.55 4.35 19.63
CA ILE A 642 -36.71 4.78 18.23
C ILE A 642 -37.16 3.63 17.33
N PHE A 643 -36.50 2.46 17.43
CA PHE A 643 -36.87 1.29 16.64
C PHE A 643 -38.20 0.66 17.07
N LYS A 644 -38.55 0.70 18.36
CA LYS A 644 -39.84 0.24 18.90
C LYS A 644 -41.02 1.16 18.50
N LYS A 645 -40.80 2.47 18.45
CA LYS A 645 -41.78 3.46 17.92
C LYS A 645 -41.94 3.38 16.38
N SER A 646 -41.01 2.74 15.68
CA SER A 646 -40.99 2.70 14.23
C SER A 646 -41.90 1.60 13.66
N THR A 647 -42.95 1.98 12.93
CA THR A 647 -43.87 1.03 12.28
C THR A 647 -43.30 0.41 10.99
N ASN A 648 -42.76 1.24 10.09
CA ASN A 648 -42.20 0.82 8.78
C ASN A 648 -40.69 1.08 8.70
N VAL A 649 -39.97 0.40 7.82
CA VAL A 649 -38.49 0.52 7.74
C VAL A 649 -38.02 1.97 7.53
N PHE A 650 -38.73 2.74 6.70
CA PHE A 650 -38.48 4.15 6.43
C PHE A 650 -38.72 5.07 7.65
N ASN A 651 -39.61 4.70 8.57
CA ASN A 651 -40.00 5.58 9.68
C ASN A 651 -38.91 5.72 10.75
N ALA A 652 -37.96 4.78 10.81
CA ALA A 652 -36.85 4.83 11.76
C ALA A 652 -36.02 6.12 11.60
N VAL A 653 -35.78 6.56 10.35
CA VAL A 653 -35.04 7.79 10.05
C VAL A 653 -35.78 9.01 10.59
N THR A 654 -37.05 9.19 10.22
CA THR A 654 -37.87 10.33 10.65
C THR A 654 -38.02 10.41 12.18
N ILE A 655 -38.16 9.26 12.85
CA ILE A 655 -38.26 9.20 14.32
C ILE A 655 -36.92 9.57 14.97
N SER A 656 -35.79 9.06 14.48
CA SER A 656 -34.46 9.38 15.04
C SER A 656 -34.13 10.89 15.01
N ILE A 657 -34.63 11.59 13.99
CA ILE A 657 -34.45 13.04 13.80
C ILE A 657 -35.42 13.85 14.68
N LYS A 658 -36.65 13.37 14.91
CA LYS A 658 -37.70 14.11 15.62
C LYS A 658 -37.75 13.88 17.13
N GLU A 659 -37.29 12.73 17.63
CA GLU A 659 -37.28 12.44 19.07
C GLU A 659 -36.38 13.44 19.83
N PRO A 660 -36.76 13.92 21.04
CA PRO A 660 -35.86 14.73 21.85
C PRO A 660 -34.66 13.89 22.30
N TYR A 661 -33.46 14.49 22.37
CA TYR A 661 -32.29 13.87 23.00
C TYR A 661 -32.51 13.76 24.52
N ARG A 662 -32.30 12.57 25.10
CA ARG A 662 -32.37 12.39 26.57
C ARG A 662 -31.16 12.94 27.31
N TYR A 663 -30.01 12.91 26.68
CA TYR A 663 -28.75 13.39 27.23
C TYR A 663 -28.34 14.75 26.63
N ASP A 664 -27.52 15.49 27.36
CA ASP A 664 -26.87 16.71 26.90
C ASP A 664 -25.57 16.40 26.12
N LYS A 665 -24.86 17.44 25.69
CA LYS A 665 -23.58 17.28 24.94
C LYS A 665 -22.42 16.74 25.80
N ASN A 666 -22.58 16.72 27.12
CA ASN A 666 -21.59 16.24 28.08
C ASN A 666 -21.92 14.82 28.57
N GLY A 667 -22.99 14.20 28.08
CA GLY A 667 -23.45 12.88 28.49
C GLY A 667 -24.27 12.86 29.78
N GLN A 668 -24.68 14.02 30.30
CA GLN A 668 -25.56 14.11 31.47
C GLN A 668 -27.03 14.01 31.05
N LEU A 669 -27.85 13.34 31.84
CA LEU A 669 -29.29 13.21 31.58
C LEU A 669 -29.95 14.60 31.75
N LYS A 670 -30.78 15.02 30.79
CA LYS A 670 -31.44 16.33 30.87
C LYS A 670 -32.43 16.38 32.05
N PRO A 671 -32.66 17.57 32.65
CA PRO A 671 -33.53 17.72 33.84
C PRO A 671 -34.91 17.07 33.68
N GLU A 672 -35.56 17.29 32.53
CA GLU A 672 -36.87 16.71 32.18
C GLU A 672 -36.93 15.18 32.33
N TYR A 673 -35.86 14.48 31.92
CA TYR A 673 -35.77 13.02 32.04
C TYR A 673 -35.22 12.56 33.40
N LEU A 674 -34.48 13.40 34.09
CA LEU A 674 -34.01 13.15 35.45
C LEU A 674 -35.17 13.20 36.44
N GLU A 675 -36.05 14.20 36.33
CA GLU A 675 -37.29 14.31 37.10
C GLU A 675 -38.20 13.10 36.84
N ASP A 676 -38.38 12.70 35.57
CA ASP A 676 -39.18 11.53 35.20
C ASP A 676 -38.58 10.21 35.74
N ALA A 677 -37.25 10.09 35.77
CA ALA A 677 -36.55 8.94 36.34
C ALA A 677 -36.67 8.89 37.88
N ILE A 678 -36.49 10.03 38.57
CA ILE A 678 -36.70 10.17 40.01
C ILE A 678 -38.16 9.83 40.36
N ARG A 679 -39.12 10.35 39.59
CA ARG A 679 -40.55 10.07 39.79
C ARG A 679 -40.87 8.59 39.65
N ARG A 680 -40.38 7.93 38.59
CA ARG A 680 -40.54 6.48 38.42
C ARG A 680 -39.90 5.67 39.55
N LYS A 681 -38.72 6.10 40.03
CA LYS A 681 -38.06 5.46 41.18
C LYS A 681 -38.92 5.59 42.44
N SER A 682 -39.44 6.78 42.76
CA SER A 682 -40.37 6.95 43.88
C SER A 682 -41.66 6.14 43.75
N THR A 683 -42.16 5.92 42.52
CA THR A 683 -43.33 5.06 42.31
C THR A 683 -43.00 3.59 42.52
N ALA A 684 -41.82 3.12 42.08
CA ALA A 684 -41.37 1.75 42.33
C ALA A 684 -41.12 1.49 43.82
N ASP A 685 -40.43 2.42 44.50
CA ASP A 685 -40.15 2.36 45.94
C ASP A 685 -41.44 2.46 46.79
N HIS A 686 -42.54 3.03 46.26
CA HIS A 686 -43.86 3.01 46.89
C HIS A 686 -44.70 1.76 46.61
N ILE A 687 -44.42 1.00 45.53
CA ILE A 687 -45.17 -0.22 45.19
C ILE A 687 -44.59 -1.45 45.90
N LEU A 688 -43.28 -1.51 46.09
CA LEU A 688 -42.61 -2.64 46.75
C LEU A 688 -43.13 -2.93 48.18
N PRO A 689 -43.36 -1.94 49.08
CA PRO A 689 -43.91 -2.20 50.41
C PRO A 689 -45.36 -2.71 50.41
N ALA A 690 -46.10 -2.51 49.32
CA ALA A 690 -47.49 -2.95 49.21
C ALA A 690 -47.64 -4.43 48.83
N MET A 691 -46.57 -5.08 48.32
CA MET A 691 -46.60 -6.50 47.95
C MET A 691 -46.18 -7.44 49.09
N GLU A 692 -45.47 -6.97 50.11
CA GLU A 692 -45.09 -7.79 51.28
C GLU A 692 -46.21 -7.95 52.32
N HIS A 693 -47.30 -7.17 52.22
CA HIS A 693 -48.35 -7.13 53.25
C HIS A 693 -49.57 -8.01 52.98
N ASP A 694 -49.67 -8.66 51.82
CA ASP A 694 -50.89 -9.36 51.34
C ASP A 694 -50.73 -10.90 51.28
N SER A 695 -49.70 -11.46 51.94
CA SER A 695 -49.42 -12.91 51.95
C SER A 695 -49.75 -13.61 53.27
N ASP A 696 -50.36 -12.93 54.24
CA ASP A 696 -50.56 -13.45 55.61
C ASP A 696 -52.03 -13.85 55.87
N THR A 697 -52.54 -14.81 55.09
CA THR A 697 -53.80 -15.50 55.36
C THR A 697 -53.57 -17.00 55.55
N THR A 698 -53.33 -17.40 56.80
CA THR A 698 -53.28 -18.81 57.23
C THR A 698 -54.63 -19.52 57.02
N PRO A 699 -54.66 -20.72 56.41
CA PRO A 699 -55.88 -21.52 56.36
C PRO A 699 -56.13 -22.24 57.71
N GLU A 700 -57.34 -22.12 58.24
CA GLU A 700 -57.80 -22.94 59.37
C GLU A 700 -57.84 -24.44 59.00
N PRO A 701 -57.49 -25.36 59.91
CA PRO A 701 -57.75 -26.78 59.72
C PRO A 701 -59.23 -27.07 59.97
N LYS A 702 -59.83 -27.94 59.15
CA LYS A 702 -61.11 -28.61 59.44
C LYS A 702 -60.97 -30.11 59.22
N ASP A 703 -61.61 -30.85 60.12
CA ASP A 703 -61.68 -32.32 60.18
C ASP A 703 -62.39 -32.94 58.97
#